data_AF-A0AAQ2ES94-F1
#
_entry.id   AF-A0AAQ2ES94-F1
#
_cell.length_a   1.000
_cell.length_b   1.000
_cell.length_c   1.000
_cell.angle_alpha   90.00
_cell.angle_beta   90.00
_cell.angle_gamma   90.00
#
_symmetry.space_group_name_H-M   'P 1'
#
loop_
_entity.id
_entity.type
_entity.pdbx_description
1 polymer ?
#
loop_
_entity_poly.entity_id
_entity_poly.type
_entity_poly.pdbx_seq_one_letter_code
_entity_poly.pdbx_strand_id
1 'polypeptide(L)'
;MKIAARKLTRLCTAISVAIIAGCGGSAETETNYKSVDTTTPVSDWTLVWSDEFDSDAIDTSKWTHEVNCDGGGNNEKQCYTDSEQNAFIADGMLNIVATPAQAGAQLPYTSARLNTKYKADFKYGRFEMRAKLPSGQGSWPAFWMLPTDEVYGGWPKSGEIDIMEAVNLKVANEDGSVESNVHGTLHYGRDWPNNVHTGKAYALPDGVNPADDFHTYAVEWQEGEIRWYVDGYLYATQRQSEVRYNSKQEAVGLKHRGWFAEYYEQGSGELVTHWDSAPFDQQFHLILNLAVGGDWPENVNNKGIDSDAFVNGQSFVVDYVRVYECGSNPETGKGCETVRPGYDDLEDALVEGEAPIPSPPSSGIAKNLTIFDDNFNANWPAWDCCGGSVPALVADESRGNVVEFVVGETPTVNGFTSRAEFITDPSGKASPFDATSMLEAGYIRFDMQVTQMPSDPSAAWKFKVESQGASSAAELDLFASVEGQSPAAGEWQTYTFPLQQLADAGLDVSAIDVVMIFPAWGAGNGAIYRVDKVEIAQNTNLPSLTLFENAINAEWPLWDCCGGSTPTEVSDDATHGIVAEFTIGDTPTVMGFSSRTEVGGAGKPFDATAILAGGVVQFEMKVMSLPSTPDTPWLLKIESDNAASAVELPLSESQEGVAPQAGEWQTYTFSIEALAQAGLDPSAIDVVMIFPAWGSGSGAVYRVDNAKIFHPDGDKASGGLSLFKDQAAEQWSIWDCCGGSTPTIEVDEDAAHGQVAQFVIGATPTVMGFLADDDVYYDASHLLETGVVKFDMKVTSTPANIDAQWLFKIESNDASAAVELALNQSAEGQAPEVGKWQTYTFPLQALYDAGLDISAIDVLMVFPSWGMGEGAVYRIDNVEIVSQ
;
A
#
# COMPACT_ATOMS: atom_id res chain seq x y z
N MET A 1 -26.52 -47.59 13.97
CA MET A 1 -26.19 -48.81 14.74
C MET A 1 -26.44 -50.06 13.89
N LYS A 2 -25.39 -50.91 13.75
CA LYS A 2 -25.42 -52.39 13.64
C LYS A 2 -26.08 -53.02 12.39
N ILE A 3 -25.51 -53.97 11.63
CA ILE A 3 -24.47 -55.01 11.82
C ILE A 3 -24.11 -55.53 10.39
N ALA A 4 -22.83 -55.50 9.97
CA ALA A 4 -21.84 -56.61 9.96
C ALA A 4 -22.08 -57.74 8.92
N ALA A 5 -21.12 -58.53 8.45
CA ALA A 5 -19.68 -58.43 8.18
C ALA A 5 -19.25 -59.82 7.66
N ARG A 6 -18.31 -59.84 6.70
CA ARG A 6 -17.26 -60.86 6.45
C ARG A 6 -17.66 -62.29 6.06
N LYS A 7 -17.05 -62.75 4.94
CA LYS A 7 -15.95 -63.75 4.97
C LYS A 7 -15.12 -63.75 3.67
N LEU A 8 -13.95 -63.10 3.78
CA LEU A 8 -12.63 -63.45 3.22
C LEU A 8 -12.34 -64.97 3.42
N THR A 9 -11.58 -65.76 2.65
CA THR A 9 -10.68 -65.62 1.48
C THR A 9 -10.24 -67.05 1.06
N ARG A 10 -9.63 -67.17 -0.13
CA ARG A 10 -8.69 -68.22 -0.63
C ARG A 10 -9.38 -69.41 -1.30
N LEU A 11 -9.12 -69.72 -2.57
CA LEU A 11 -7.79 -69.88 -3.17
C LEU A 11 -7.83 -69.68 -4.70
N CYS A 12 -6.87 -68.89 -5.22
CA CYS A 12 -6.18 -68.89 -6.53
C CYS A 12 -6.84 -69.64 -7.71
N THR A 13 -6.88 -69.13 -8.94
CA THR A 13 -5.72 -68.70 -9.75
C THR A 13 -6.24 -68.16 -11.09
N ALA A 14 -5.53 -67.17 -11.62
CA ALA A 14 -5.57 -66.59 -12.96
C ALA A 14 -6.39 -65.29 -13.11
N ILE A 15 -5.63 -64.29 -13.57
CA ILE A 15 -6.01 -63.01 -14.19
C ILE A 15 -5.74 -61.79 -13.31
N SER A 16 -4.61 -61.16 -13.64
CA SER A 16 -4.29 -59.72 -13.58
C SER A 16 -3.72 -59.13 -12.28
N VAL A 17 -2.40 -59.22 -12.10
CA VAL A 17 -1.52 -58.12 -11.65
C VAL A 17 -0.07 -58.37 -12.16
N ALA A 18 0.63 -57.27 -12.48
CA ALA A 18 2.04 -57.08 -12.86
C ALA A 18 2.27 -57.08 -14.38
N ILE A 19 2.69 -55.98 -15.01
CA ILE A 19 3.93 -55.23 -14.68
C ILE A 19 3.67 -53.71 -14.60
N ILE A 20 3.89 -53.18 -13.39
CA ILE A 20 4.36 -51.81 -13.15
C ILE A 20 5.87 -51.87 -13.39
N ALA A 21 6.35 -51.22 -14.45
CA ALA A 21 7.75 -50.83 -14.66
C ALA A 21 7.76 -49.76 -15.75
N GLY A 22 7.74 -48.49 -15.34
CA GLY A 22 7.76 -47.34 -16.25
C GLY A 22 7.40 -46.01 -15.60
N CYS A 23 7.67 -45.81 -14.29
CA CYS A 23 7.82 -44.48 -13.71
C CYS A 23 9.32 -44.21 -13.61
N GLY A 24 9.78 -43.11 -14.22
CA GLY A 24 11.19 -42.71 -14.23
C GLY A 24 11.78 -42.61 -15.63
N GLY A 25 11.34 -41.61 -16.38
CA GLY A 25 11.91 -41.21 -17.67
C GLY A 25 11.28 -39.89 -18.06
N SER A 26 12.03 -38.81 -17.89
CA SER A 26 11.66 -37.47 -18.30
C SER A 26 11.29 -37.47 -19.78
N ALA A 27 10.02 -37.26 -20.09
CA ALA A 27 9.69 -36.55 -21.32
C ALA A 27 10.03 -35.09 -21.00
N GLU A 28 11.29 -34.72 -21.18
CA GLU A 28 11.63 -33.31 -21.34
C GLU A 28 10.89 -32.87 -22.59
N THR A 29 9.76 -32.18 -22.40
CA THR A 29 9.31 -31.22 -23.39
C THR A 29 10.40 -30.17 -23.46
N GLU A 30 11.30 -30.34 -24.43
CA GLU A 30 12.19 -29.29 -24.92
C GLU A 30 11.34 -28.21 -25.60
N THR A 31 10.50 -27.53 -24.81
CA THR A 31 9.98 -26.20 -25.16
C THR A 31 11.16 -25.26 -25.03
N ASN A 32 11.93 -25.14 -26.11
CA ASN A 32 12.92 -24.10 -26.24
C ASN A 32 12.20 -22.75 -26.32
N TYR A 33 11.96 -22.13 -25.16
CA TYR A 33 11.36 -20.79 -25.03
C TYR A 33 12.21 -19.68 -25.68
N LYS A 34 13.43 -20.00 -26.15
CA LYS A 34 14.31 -19.09 -26.89
C LYS A 34 14.17 -19.19 -28.41
N SER A 35 13.25 -20.01 -28.93
CA SER A 35 12.99 -20.12 -30.37
C SER A 35 11.50 -20.13 -30.68
N VAL A 36 10.82 -19.00 -30.44
CA VAL A 36 9.53 -18.71 -31.09
C VAL A 36 9.85 -18.18 -32.49
N ASP A 37 9.44 -18.92 -33.52
CA ASP A 37 9.45 -18.43 -34.90
C ASP A 37 8.22 -17.53 -35.10
N THR A 38 8.43 -16.22 -35.01
CA THR A 38 7.40 -15.18 -35.17
C THR A 38 6.83 -15.08 -36.59
N THR A 39 7.29 -15.90 -37.53
CA THR A 39 6.81 -15.89 -38.92
C THR A 39 5.76 -16.96 -39.22
N THR A 40 5.38 -17.80 -38.24
CA THR A 40 4.37 -18.85 -38.42
C THR A 40 3.05 -18.44 -37.73
N PRO A 41 1.97 -18.11 -38.49
CA PRO A 41 0.69 -17.76 -37.89
C PRO A 41 0.07 -18.98 -37.19
N VAL A 42 -0.20 -18.84 -35.89
CA VAL A 42 -0.96 -19.81 -35.11
C VAL A 42 -2.45 -19.50 -35.29
N SER A 43 -3.02 -19.59 -36.51
CA SER A 43 -4.38 -19.05 -36.70
C SER A 43 -5.47 -20.04 -36.27
N ASP A 44 -5.60 -20.25 -34.96
CA ASP A 44 -6.85 -20.69 -34.31
C ASP A 44 -7.94 -19.58 -34.37
N TRP A 45 -7.60 -18.40 -34.89
CA TRP A 45 -8.53 -17.32 -35.22
C TRP A 45 -9.55 -17.73 -36.30
N THR A 46 -10.83 -17.56 -36.00
CA THR A 46 -11.95 -17.80 -36.91
C THR A 46 -12.63 -16.49 -37.26
N LEU A 47 -12.75 -16.16 -38.55
CA LEU A 47 -13.47 -14.95 -38.99
C LEU A 47 -14.97 -15.09 -38.66
N VAL A 48 -15.51 -14.17 -37.86
CA VAL A 48 -16.92 -14.21 -37.40
C VAL A 48 -17.76 -13.06 -37.95
N TRP A 49 -17.13 -11.95 -38.32
CA TRP A 49 -17.80 -10.82 -38.95
C TRP A 49 -16.82 -10.06 -39.85
N SER A 50 -17.29 -9.56 -40.99
CA SER A 50 -16.50 -8.66 -41.81
C SER A 50 -17.34 -7.73 -42.66
N ASP A 51 -16.73 -6.63 -43.09
CA ASP A 51 -17.15 -5.87 -44.25
C ASP A 51 -15.96 -5.62 -45.17
N GLU A 52 -16.05 -6.16 -46.38
CA GLU A 52 -15.03 -6.02 -47.44
C GLU A 52 -15.39 -4.87 -48.39
N PHE A 53 -16.50 -4.16 -48.14
CA PHE A 53 -17.00 -3.02 -48.92
C PHE A 53 -17.11 -3.30 -50.44
N ASP A 54 -17.38 -4.55 -50.82
CA ASP A 54 -17.61 -4.99 -52.20
C ASP A 54 -18.98 -4.57 -52.78
N SER A 55 -19.88 -4.03 -51.96
CA SER A 55 -21.21 -3.59 -52.37
C SER A 55 -21.20 -2.16 -52.95
N ASP A 56 -22.19 -1.83 -53.80
CA ASP A 56 -22.31 -0.48 -54.37
C ASP A 56 -22.68 0.60 -53.33
N ALA A 57 -23.13 0.21 -52.13
CA ALA A 57 -23.56 1.09 -51.06
C ALA A 57 -23.22 0.50 -49.69
N ILE A 58 -23.13 1.37 -48.68
CA ILE A 58 -22.88 1.00 -47.28
C ILE A 58 -24.02 0.11 -46.76
N ASP A 59 -23.67 -1.05 -46.21
CA ASP A 59 -24.65 -2.01 -45.70
C ASP A 59 -25.28 -1.50 -44.38
N THR A 60 -26.49 -0.96 -44.48
CA THR A 60 -27.24 -0.46 -43.32
C THR A 60 -27.63 -1.54 -42.31
N SER A 61 -27.53 -2.82 -42.66
CA SER A 61 -27.69 -3.92 -41.69
C SER A 61 -26.45 -4.10 -40.80
N LYS A 62 -25.29 -3.59 -41.22
CA LYS A 62 -24.03 -3.59 -40.47
C LYS A 62 -23.71 -2.25 -39.82
N TRP A 63 -23.94 -1.15 -40.55
CA TRP A 63 -23.51 0.19 -40.16
C TRP A 63 -24.67 1.16 -39.94
N THR A 64 -24.59 1.96 -38.89
CA THR A 64 -25.45 3.11 -38.61
C THR A 64 -24.65 4.38 -38.84
N HIS A 65 -25.21 5.34 -39.60
CA HIS A 65 -24.67 6.70 -39.65
C HIS A 65 -25.08 7.46 -38.40
N GLU A 66 -24.10 8.02 -37.70
CA GLU A 66 -24.35 9.00 -36.67
C GLU A 66 -24.49 10.39 -37.31
N VAL A 67 -25.56 11.10 -36.99
CA VAL A 67 -25.90 12.40 -37.61
C VAL A 67 -26.13 13.44 -36.52
N ASN A 68 -25.14 14.30 -36.30
CA ASN A 68 -25.19 15.37 -35.30
C ASN A 68 -24.14 16.46 -35.60
N CYS A 69 -24.12 17.50 -34.77
CA CYS A 69 -23.10 18.56 -34.77
C CYS A 69 -22.64 18.83 -33.33
N ASP A 70 -22.55 17.76 -32.52
CA ASP A 70 -22.47 17.87 -31.06
C ASP A 70 -21.04 18.08 -30.56
N GLY A 71 -20.05 18.01 -31.46
CA GLY A 71 -18.64 18.27 -31.17
C GLY A 71 -17.90 17.08 -30.55
N GLY A 72 -18.50 15.88 -30.54
CA GLY A 72 -17.88 14.61 -30.16
C GLY A 72 -17.48 14.45 -28.69
N GLY A 73 -17.66 15.50 -27.87
CA GLY A 73 -17.08 15.59 -26.52
C GLY A 73 -15.74 16.32 -26.49
N ASN A 74 -15.17 16.64 -27.65
CA ASN A 74 -13.80 17.17 -27.82
C ASN A 74 -13.77 18.49 -28.59
N ASN A 75 -14.86 19.26 -28.57
CA ASN A 75 -15.00 20.54 -29.29
C ASN A 75 -14.73 20.46 -30.80
N GLU A 76 -15.05 19.33 -31.43
CA GLU A 76 -14.83 19.06 -32.86
C GLU A 76 -15.62 20.02 -33.77
N LYS A 77 -15.14 20.26 -35.00
CA LYS A 77 -15.64 21.30 -35.91
C LYS A 77 -16.42 20.78 -37.13
N GLN A 78 -16.80 19.52 -37.14
CA GLN A 78 -17.64 18.92 -38.18
C GLN A 78 -19.04 18.58 -37.69
N CYS A 79 -20.02 18.69 -38.58
CA CYS A 79 -21.26 17.94 -38.46
C CYS A 79 -21.09 16.56 -39.11
N TYR A 80 -21.42 15.49 -38.40
CA TYR A 80 -21.55 14.16 -39.00
C TYR A 80 -22.86 14.05 -39.78
N THR A 81 -22.81 13.44 -40.98
CA THR A 81 -23.96 13.32 -41.87
C THR A 81 -24.09 11.91 -42.46
N ASP A 82 -25.26 11.63 -43.01
CA ASP A 82 -25.58 10.43 -43.81
C ASP A 82 -25.46 10.66 -45.33
N SER A 83 -24.80 11.77 -45.72
CA SER A 83 -24.63 12.13 -47.13
C SER A 83 -23.62 11.23 -47.84
N GLU A 84 -23.94 10.83 -49.07
CA GLU A 84 -23.01 10.14 -49.99
C GLU A 84 -21.78 11.01 -50.36
N GLN A 85 -21.75 12.29 -49.97
CA GLN A 85 -20.55 13.13 -50.09
C GLN A 85 -19.52 12.88 -48.98
N ASN A 86 -19.99 12.41 -47.81
CA ASN A 86 -19.17 12.22 -46.62
C ASN A 86 -18.86 10.75 -46.35
N ALA A 87 -19.70 9.81 -46.80
CA ALA A 87 -19.38 8.39 -46.76
C ALA A 87 -19.97 7.65 -47.97
N PHE A 88 -19.13 6.95 -48.73
CA PHE A 88 -19.52 6.18 -49.91
C PHE A 88 -18.54 5.05 -50.19
N ILE A 89 -18.96 4.07 -51.00
CA ILE A 89 -18.07 3.01 -51.48
C ILE A 89 -17.59 3.37 -52.89
N ALA A 90 -16.28 3.29 -53.11
CA ALA A 90 -15.65 3.44 -54.42
C ALA A 90 -14.48 2.46 -54.55
N ASP A 91 -14.42 1.77 -55.69
CA ASP A 91 -13.39 0.78 -56.01
C ASP A 91 -13.24 -0.32 -54.94
N GLY A 92 -14.36 -0.77 -54.36
CA GLY A 92 -14.39 -1.79 -53.32
C GLY A 92 -13.92 -1.31 -51.93
N MET A 93 -13.85 0.01 -51.72
CA MET A 93 -13.36 0.59 -50.47
C MET A 93 -14.34 1.63 -49.93
N LEU A 94 -14.51 1.64 -48.61
CA LEU A 94 -15.24 2.71 -47.92
C LEU A 94 -14.38 3.98 -47.90
N ASN A 95 -14.97 5.10 -48.32
CA ASN A 95 -14.36 6.42 -48.27
C ASN A 95 -15.16 7.27 -47.28
N ILE A 96 -14.53 7.65 -46.17
CA ILE A 96 -15.04 8.66 -45.23
C ILE A 96 -14.33 9.97 -45.57
N VAL A 97 -15.09 11.00 -45.93
CA VAL A 97 -14.55 12.25 -46.48
C VAL A 97 -15.01 13.44 -45.65
N ALA A 98 -14.05 14.21 -45.16
CA ALA A 98 -14.29 15.50 -44.52
C ALA A 98 -14.22 16.64 -45.55
N THR A 99 -15.23 17.50 -45.57
CA THR A 99 -15.36 18.61 -46.53
C THR A 99 -15.80 19.90 -45.84
N PRO A 100 -15.51 21.09 -46.41
CA PRO A 100 -16.09 22.35 -45.95
C PRO A 100 -17.61 22.30 -46.03
N ALA A 101 -18.28 22.73 -44.97
CA ALA A 101 -19.72 22.82 -44.93
C ALA A 101 -20.22 23.96 -45.82
N GLN A 102 -21.49 23.89 -46.23
CA GLN A 102 -22.12 24.98 -46.98
C GLN A 102 -22.21 26.24 -46.11
N ALA A 103 -22.15 27.41 -46.76
CA ALA A 103 -22.27 28.69 -46.07
C ALA A 103 -23.58 28.76 -45.25
N GLY A 104 -23.45 29.00 -43.94
CA GLY A 104 -24.57 29.04 -43.00
C GLY A 104 -24.87 27.73 -42.27
N ALA A 105 -24.07 26.68 -42.47
CA ALA A 105 -24.11 25.48 -41.63
C ALA A 105 -23.73 25.76 -40.17
N GLN A 106 -24.14 24.87 -39.26
CA GLN A 106 -23.90 25.01 -37.81
C GLN A 106 -22.41 24.96 -37.47
N LEU A 107 -21.67 24.07 -38.12
CA LEU A 107 -20.22 23.92 -37.99
C LEU A 107 -19.55 24.07 -39.36
N PRO A 108 -18.25 24.46 -39.39
CA PRO A 108 -17.56 24.80 -40.64
C PRO A 108 -17.24 23.60 -41.54
N TYR A 109 -17.33 22.36 -41.05
CA TYR A 109 -17.05 21.15 -41.81
C TYR A 109 -18.21 20.14 -41.74
N THR A 110 -18.25 19.22 -42.70
CA THR A 110 -19.06 17.99 -42.64
C THR A 110 -18.16 16.78 -42.79
N SER A 111 -18.54 15.67 -42.15
CA SER A 111 -17.86 14.38 -42.24
C SER A 111 -18.85 13.23 -42.00
N ALA A 112 -18.36 12.01 -41.77
CA ALA A 112 -19.18 10.87 -41.37
C ALA A 112 -18.57 10.11 -40.19
N ARG A 113 -19.47 9.50 -39.40
CA ARG A 113 -19.19 8.58 -38.30
C ARG A 113 -20.14 7.40 -38.44
N LEU A 114 -19.57 6.19 -38.55
CA LEU A 114 -20.30 4.94 -38.71
C LEU A 114 -20.10 4.09 -37.46
N ASN A 115 -21.16 3.44 -36.98
CA ASN A 115 -21.06 2.50 -35.87
C ASN A 115 -21.86 1.21 -36.08
N THR A 116 -21.47 0.15 -35.37
CA THR A 116 -22.14 -1.16 -35.42
C THR A 116 -23.09 -1.41 -34.24
N LYS A 117 -23.41 -0.38 -33.44
CA LYS A 117 -24.19 -0.53 -32.19
C LYS A 117 -25.52 -1.25 -32.44
N TYR A 118 -25.77 -2.35 -31.72
CA TYR A 118 -26.95 -3.22 -31.87
C TYR A 118 -27.10 -3.90 -33.23
N LYS A 119 -26.02 -3.96 -34.03
CA LYS A 119 -25.93 -4.65 -35.32
C LYS A 119 -24.87 -5.73 -35.29
N ALA A 120 -23.71 -5.40 -34.73
CA ALA A 120 -22.62 -6.31 -34.44
C ALA A 120 -21.87 -5.78 -33.21
N ASP A 121 -21.96 -6.52 -32.12
CA ASP A 121 -21.40 -6.19 -30.82
C ASP A 121 -20.57 -7.40 -30.36
N PHE A 122 -19.39 -7.15 -29.80
CA PHE A 122 -18.39 -8.18 -29.58
C PHE A 122 -17.79 -8.10 -28.18
N LYS A 123 -17.48 -9.25 -27.60
CA LYS A 123 -16.66 -9.33 -26.40
C LYS A 123 -15.50 -10.28 -26.70
N TYR A 124 -14.29 -9.78 -26.53
CA TYR A 124 -13.05 -10.45 -26.91
C TYR A 124 -12.94 -10.74 -28.42
N GLY A 125 -11.73 -10.96 -28.89
CA GLY A 125 -11.45 -11.26 -30.30
C GLY A 125 -10.28 -10.46 -30.87
N ARG A 126 -10.06 -10.63 -32.16
CA ARG A 126 -9.17 -9.78 -32.96
C ARG A 126 -10.00 -8.88 -33.85
N PHE A 127 -9.77 -7.58 -33.75
CA PHE A 127 -10.47 -6.54 -34.49
C PHE A 127 -9.45 -5.85 -35.37
N GLU A 128 -9.61 -5.93 -36.70
CA GLU A 128 -8.66 -5.32 -37.61
C GLU A 128 -9.34 -4.54 -38.73
N MET A 129 -8.69 -3.46 -39.12
CA MET A 129 -9.05 -2.62 -40.24
C MET A 129 -7.82 -2.37 -41.09
N ARG A 130 -7.97 -2.55 -42.41
CA ARG A 130 -6.95 -2.11 -43.36
C ARG A 130 -7.36 -0.78 -43.96
N ALA A 131 -6.56 0.26 -43.74
CA ALA A 131 -6.92 1.61 -44.17
C ALA A 131 -5.71 2.47 -44.51
N LYS A 132 -5.94 3.50 -45.33
CA LYS A 132 -5.02 4.61 -45.55
C LYS A 132 -5.58 5.87 -44.90
N LEU A 133 -4.77 6.51 -44.07
CA LEU A 133 -5.21 7.63 -43.24
C LEU A 133 -5.15 8.97 -44.00
N PRO A 134 -5.98 9.95 -43.63
CA PRO A 134 -5.90 11.32 -44.12
C PRO A 134 -4.66 12.04 -43.56
N SER A 135 -4.36 13.21 -44.14
CA SER A 135 -3.28 14.10 -43.67
C SER A 135 -3.74 15.54 -43.54
N GLY A 136 -2.94 16.36 -42.86
CA GLY A 136 -3.13 17.80 -42.75
C GLY A 136 -3.60 18.26 -41.37
N GLN A 137 -3.31 19.52 -41.06
CA GLN A 137 -3.57 20.11 -39.75
C GLN A 137 -5.08 20.18 -39.49
N GLY A 138 -5.52 19.57 -38.39
CA GLY A 138 -6.90 19.42 -37.99
C GLY A 138 -7.53 18.07 -38.36
N SER A 139 -6.87 17.18 -39.10
CA SER A 139 -7.45 15.87 -39.43
C SER A 139 -7.33 14.90 -38.26
N TRP A 140 -8.41 14.20 -37.91
CA TRP A 140 -8.43 13.21 -36.83
C TRP A 140 -9.24 11.95 -37.22
N PRO A 141 -8.62 10.99 -37.95
CA PRO A 141 -9.21 9.67 -38.20
C PRO A 141 -9.18 8.80 -36.94
N ALA A 142 -10.24 8.02 -36.72
CA ALA A 142 -10.30 7.04 -35.63
C ALA A 142 -11.01 5.74 -36.02
N PHE A 143 -10.47 4.63 -35.50
CA PHE A 143 -11.08 3.30 -35.44
C PHE A 143 -11.05 2.84 -33.99
N TRP A 144 -12.22 2.69 -33.39
CA TRP A 144 -12.36 2.58 -31.95
C TRP A 144 -13.66 1.86 -31.57
N MET A 145 -13.84 1.64 -30.28
CA MET A 145 -14.95 0.86 -29.75
C MET A 145 -15.51 1.48 -28.47
N LEU A 146 -16.83 1.46 -28.34
CA LEU A 146 -17.54 1.81 -27.11
C LEU A 146 -18.40 0.64 -26.63
N PRO A 147 -18.69 0.56 -25.32
CA PRO A 147 -19.61 -0.43 -24.77
C PRO A 147 -20.98 -0.26 -25.41
N THR A 148 -21.58 -1.39 -25.80
CA THR A 148 -22.95 -1.41 -26.32
C THR A 148 -23.94 -1.09 -25.20
N ASP A 149 -23.68 -1.66 -24.01
CA ASP A 149 -24.43 -1.43 -22.79
C ASP A 149 -23.55 -0.78 -21.72
N GLU A 150 -24.03 0.31 -21.11
CA GLU A 150 -23.33 1.07 -20.06
C GLU A 150 -23.47 0.41 -18.68
N VAL A 151 -23.00 -0.84 -18.56
CA VAL A 151 -23.20 -1.70 -17.38
C VAL A 151 -22.68 -1.07 -16.08
N TYR A 152 -21.55 -0.36 -16.17
CA TYR A 152 -20.86 0.25 -15.02
C TYR A 152 -21.18 1.75 -14.85
N GLY A 153 -22.11 2.28 -15.64
CA GLY A 153 -22.40 3.71 -15.77
C GLY A 153 -21.93 4.28 -17.10
N GLY A 154 -22.18 5.57 -17.30
CA GLY A 154 -21.80 6.28 -18.53
C GLY A 154 -20.28 6.34 -18.74
N TRP A 155 -19.87 6.93 -19.85
CA TRP A 155 -18.45 7.13 -20.14
C TRP A 155 -17.73 7.92 -19.01
N PRO A 156 -16.52 7.52 -18.60
CA PRO A 156 -15.68 6.41 -19.12
C PRO A 156 -15.88 5.08 -18.36
N LYS A 157 -16.81 5.01 -17.40
CA LYS A 157 -16.88 3.89 -16.43
C LYS A 157 -17.09 2.55 -17.12
N SER A 158 -17.79 2.56 -18.25
CA SER A 158 -18.01 1.36 -19.07
C SER A 158 -16.94 1.13 -20.16
N GLY A 159 -15.87 1.94 -20.18
CA GLY A 159 -14.69 1.76 -21.02
C GLY A 159 -14.77 2.38 -22.42
N GLU A 160 -13.61 2.54 -23.05
CA GLU A 160 -13.40 2.85 -24.47
C GLU A 160 -12.11 2.16 -24.93
N ILE A 161 -12.11 1.59 -26.14
CA ILE A 161 -10.93 0.96 -26.75
C ILE A 161 -10.64 1.65 -28.09
N ASP A 162 -9.57 2.44 -28.13
CA ASP A 162 -9.09 3.06 -29.35
C ASP A 162 -8.10 2.14 -30.04
N ILE A 163 -8.55 1.50 -31.12
CA ILE A 163 -7.73 0.57 -31.90
C ILE A 163 -6.67 1.35 -32.68
N MET A 164 -7.06 2.50 -33.22
CA MET A 164 -6.18 3.45 -33.90
C MET A 164 -6.80 4.84 -33.90
N GLU A 165 -6.03 5.81 -33.41
CA GLU A 165 -6.22 7.22 -33.69
C GLU A 165 -4.96 7.83 -34.29
N ALA A 166 -5.11 8.89 -35.06
CA ALA A 166 -4.01 9.74 -35.48
C ALA A 166 -4.48 11.18 -35.58
N VAL A 167 -3.56 12.13 -35.42
CA VAL A 167 -3.84 13.56 -35.66
C VAL A 167 -2.77 14.18 -36.54
N ASN A 168 -3.16 15.14 -37.38
CA ASN A 168 -2.24 16.02 -38.10
C ASN A 168 -1.13 15.33 -38.90
N LEU A 169 -1.35 14.11 -39.40
CA LEU A 169 -0.34 13.37 -40.15
C LEU A 169 0.23 14.24 -41.30
N LYS A 170 1.55 14.13 -41.50
CA LYS A 170 2.35 14.92 -42.44
C LYS A 170 2.54 16.40 -42.09
N VAL A 171 2.07 16.86 -40.93
CA VAL A 171 2.34 18.22 -40.45
C VAL A 171 3.62 18.23 -39.63
N ALA A 172 4.40 19.31 -39.74
CA ALA A 172 5.61 19.47 -38.94
C ALA A 172 5.27 19.66 -37.45
N ASN A 173 6.03 18.99 -36.58
CA ASN A 173 6.11 19.22 -35.15
C ASN A 173 6.95 20.47 -34.84
N GLU A 174 6.92 20.93 -33.59
CA GLU A 174 7.69 22.10 -33.14
C GLU A 174 9.22 21.91 -33.31
N ASP A 175 9.70 20.66 -33.28
CA ASP A 175 11.10 20.29 -33.50
C ASP A 175 11.46 20.11 -34.99
N GLY A 176 10.50 20.25 -35.90
CA GLY A 176 10.65 20.08 -37.34
C GLY A 176 10.54 18.63 -37.84
N SER A 177 10.32 17.66 -36.96
CA SER A 177 9.93 16.30 -37.37
C SER A 177 8.54 16.31 -38.02
N VAL A 178 8.24 15.32 -38.85
CA VAL A 178 6.94 15.20 -39.51
C VAL A 178 6.08 14.23 -38.74
N GLU A 179 4.85 14.62 -38.39
CA GLU A 179 3.91 13.79 -37.64
C GLU A 179 3.55 12.53 -38.42
N SER A 180 3.75 11.38 -37.79
CA SER A 180 3.59 10.04 -38.36
C SER A 180 3.07 9.02 -37.35
N ASN A 181 2.69 9.44 -36.14
CA ASN A 181 2.27 8.54 -35.09
C ASN A 181 0.82 8.11 -35.25
N VAL A 182 0.56 6.87 -34.86
CA VAL A 182 -0.76 6.38 -34.49
C VAL A 182 -0.79 6.07 -33.00
N HIS A 183 -1.98 6.07 -32.42
CA HIS A 183 -2.19 5.92 -30.99
C HIS A 183 -3.17 4.77 -30.73
N GLY A 184 -2.83 3.94 -29.75
CA GLY A 184 -3.72 2.94 -29.17
C GLY A 184 -3.92 3.24 -27.70
N THR A 185 -5.18 3.37 -27.29
CA THR A 185 -5.55 3.97 -25.99
C THR A 185 -6.72 3.21 -25.38
N LEU A 186 -6.74 3.16 -24.04
CA LEU A 186 -7.89 2.77 -23.25
C LEU A 186 -8.36 3.97 -22.43
N HIS A 187 -9.67 4.19 -22.35
CA HIS A 187 -10.28 5.10 -21.39
C HIS A 187 -11.10 4.30 -20.37
N TYR A 188 -10.90 4.58 -19.08
CA TYR A 188 -11.55 3.85 -17.98
C TYR A 188 -11.53 4.67 -16.67
N GLY A 189 -11.94 4.04 -15.57
CA GLY A 189 -11.86 4.62 -14.23
C GLY A 189 -13.15 5.33 -13.80
N ARG A 190 -13.01 6.57 -13.33
CA ARG A 190 -14.07 7.35 -12.65
C ARG A 190 -14.82 8.28 -13.61
N ASP A 191 -15.89 8.90 -13.14
CA ASP A 191 -16.59 9.93 -13.91
C ASP A 191 -15.67 11.11 -14.25
N TRP A 192 -15.92 11.75 -15.40
CA TRP A 192 -15.28 13.04 -15.73
C TRP A 192 -15.48 14.05 -14.58
N PRO A 193 -14.45 14.82 -14.20
CA PRO A 193 -13.13 14.94 -14.84
C PRO A 193 -12.05 13.98 -14.32
N ASN A 194 -12.41 13.02 -13.46
CA ASN A 194 -11.48 12.10 -12.79
C ASN A 194 -11.27 10.80 -13.59
N ASN A 195 -11.71 10.77 -14.84
CA ASN A 195 -11.45 9.68 -15.77
C ASN A 195 -9.95 9.56 -16.05
N VAL A 196 -9.49 8.35 -16.36
CA VAL A 196 -8.11 8.11 -16.76
C VAL A 196 -8.05 7.56 -18.17
N HIS A 197 -6.92 7.75 -18.82
CA HIS A 197 -6.61 7.13 -20.10
C HIS A 197 -5.14 6.73 -20.13
N THR A 198 -4.86 5.58 -20.71
CA THR A 198 -3.50 5.06 -20.87
C THR A 198 -3.35 4.48 -22.25
N GLY A 199 -2.20 4.73 -22.87
CA GLY A 199 -1.99 4.37 -24.26
C GLY A 199 -0.55 4.61 -24.67
N LYS A 200 -0.27 4.33 -25.94
CA LYS A 200 1.08 4.48 -26.50
C LYS A 200 1.02 4.97 -27.94
N ALA A 201 1.91 5.90 -28.25
CA ALA A 201 2.14 6.34 -29.62
C ALA A 201 3.07 5.36 -30.35
N TYR A 202 2.84 5.14 -31.64
CA TYR A 202 3.66 4.31 -32.50
C TYR A 202 3.92 4.97 -33.84
N ALA A 203 5.20 5.12 -34.18
CA ALA A 203 5.65 5.49 -35.51
C ALA A 203 6.07 4.23 -36.27
N LEU A 204 5.61 4.12 -37.51
CA LEU A 204 6.11 3.09 -38.42
C LEU A 204 7.62 3.27 -38.67
N PRO A 205 8.36 2.17 -38.85
CA PRO A 205 9.80 2.23 -39.08
C PRO A 205 10.16 2.96 -40.39
N ASP A 206 11.42 3.37 -40.50
CA ASP A 206 11.99 4.03 -41.70
C ASP A 206 11.31 5.36 -42.10
N GLY A 207 10.55 5.98 -41.19
CA GLY A 207 9.87 7.25 -41.42
C GLY A 207 8.66 7.14 -42.35
N VAL A 208 8.08 5.94 -42.47
CA VAL A 208 6.84 5.73 -43.22
C VAL A 208 5.70 6.48 -42.55
N ASN A 209 4.90 7.19 -43.33
CA ASN A 209 3.72 7.88 -42.82
C ASN A 209 2.45 7.06 -43.05
N PRO A 210 1.56 6.91 -42.06
CA PRO A 210 0.27 6.24 -42.22
C PRO A 210 -0.65 6.81 -43.32
N ALA A 211 -0.38 8.05 -43.78
CA ALA A 211 -1.09 8.70 -44.87
C ALA A 211 -0.45 8.48 -46.26
N ASP A 212 0.61 7.68 -46.39
CA ASP A 212 1.26 7.36 -47.67
C ASP A 212 0.70 6.08 -48.32
N ASP A 213 0.41 5.05 -47.54
CA ASP A 213 -0.09 3.77 -48.03
C ASP A 213 -1.11 3.15 -47.06
N PHE A 214 -1.69 2.01 -47.45
CA PHE A 214 -2.57 1.23 -46.60
C PHE A 214 -1.77 0.41 -45.58
N HIS A 215 -2.22 0.48 -44.33
CA HIS A 215 -1.69 -0.30 -43.22
C HIS A 215 -2.83 -1.06 -42.54
N THR A 216 -2.49 -2.15 -41.85
CA THR A 216 -3.44 -2.92 -41.04
C THR A 216 -3.30 -2.52 -39.58
N TYR A 217 -4.37 -1.95 -39.01
CA TYR A 217 -4.47 -1.59 -37.59
C TYR A 217 -5.32 -2.62 -36.89
N ALA A 218 -4.86 -3.14 -35.76
CA ALA A 218 -5.61 -4.16 -35.04
C ALA A 218 -5.43 -4.12 -33.53
N VAL A 219 -6.42 -4.64 -32.83
CA VAL A 219 -6.29 -5.09 -31.45
C VAL A 219 -6.59 -6.58 -31.35
N GLU A 220 -5.89 -7.26 -30.44
CA GLU A 220 -6.31 -8.55 -29.90
C GLU A 220 -6.71 -8.34 -28.44
N TRP A 221 -7.97 -8.63 -28.13
CA TRP A 221 -8.57 -8.46 -26.82
C TRP A 221 -8.98 -9.81 -26.26
N GLN A 222 -8.47 -10.12 -25.08
CA GLN A 222 -8.85 -11.28 -24.29
C GLN A 222 -9.15 -10.85 -22.86
N GLU A 223 -9.73 -11.74 -22.06
CA GLU A 223 -9.97 -11.51 -20.64
C GLU A 223 -8.66 -11.13 -19.93
N GLY A 224 -8.62 -9.90 -19.41
CA GLY A 224 -7.49 -9.34 -18.65
C GLY A 224 -6.32 -8.81 -19.47
N GLU A 225 -6.33 -8.85 -20.81
CA GLU A 225 -5.24 -8.30 -21.64
C GLU A 225 -5.73 -7.79 -23.01
N ILE A 226 -5.23 -6.61 -23.42
CA ILE A 226 -5.46 -6.02 -24.75
C ILE A 226 -4.11 -5.69 -25.38
N ARG A 227 -3.93 -6.04 -26.65
CA ARG A 227 -2.68 -5.86 -27.41
C ARG A 227 -2.95 -5.13 -28.72
N TRP A 228 -2.14 -4.13 -29.05
CA TRP A 228 -2.27 -3.32 -30.26
C TRP A 228 -1.21 -3.64 -31.30
N TYR A 229 -1.62 -3.63 -32.56
CA TYR A 229 -0.80 -3.99 -33.70
C TYR A 229 -0.92 -2.99 -34.84
N VAL A 230 0.21 -2.71 -35.49
CA VAL A 230 0.26 -2.10 -36.83
C VAL A 230 1.06 -3.01 -37.74
N ASP A 231 0.48 -3.41 -38.87
CA ASP A 231 1.09 -4.35 -39.83
C ASP A 231 1.59 -5.66 -39.17
N GLY A 232 0.87 -6.12 -38.14
CA GLY A 232 1.22 -7.29 -37.35
C GLY A 232 2.31 -7.07 -36.29
N TYR A 233 2.91 -5.88 -36.21
CA TYR A 233 3.84 -5.53 -35.15
C TYR A 233 3.11 -5.10 -33.88
N LEU A 234 3.23 -5.89 -32.81
CA LEU A 234 2.70 -5.56 -31.49
C LEU A 234 3.49 -4.40 -30.89
N TYR A 235 2.89 -3.23 -30.70
CA TYR A 235 3.60 -2.06 -30.16
C TYR A 235 3.19 -1.68 -28.74
N ALA A 236 2.01 -2.11 -28.30
CA ALA A 236 1.47 -1.87 -26.96
C ALA A 236 0.71 -3.07 -26.43
N THR A 237 0.82 -3.32 -25.13
CA THR A 237 0.02 -4.28 -24.35
C THR A 237 -0.44 -3.59 -23.07
N GLN A 238 -1.71 -3.76 -22.72
CA GLN A 238 -2.26 -3.35 -21.43
C GLN A 238 -2.94 -4.54 -20.78
N ARG A 239 -2.94 -4.58 -19.45
CA ARG A 239 -3.54 -5.66 -18.65
C ARG A 239 -4.42 -5.13 -17.54
N GLN A 240 -5.31 -6.00 -17.05
CA GLN A 240 -6.06 -5.73 -15.83
C GLN A 240 -5.12 -5.63 -14.64
N SER A 241 -5.54 -4.92 -13.61
CA SER A 241 -4.79 -4.86 -12.36
C SER A 241 -4.70 -6.21 -11.67
N GLU A 242 -3.64 -6.42 -10.88
CA GLU A 242 -3.50 -7.60 -10.02
C GLU A 242 -3.32 -7.14 -8.58
N VAL A 243 -4.29 -7.45 -7.71
CA VAL A 243 -4.27 -7.07 -6.29
C VAL A 243 -3.46 -8.07 -5.48
N ARG A 244 -2.64 -7.58 -4.55
CA ARG A 244 -1.97 -8.39 -3.52
C ARG A 244 -2.90 -8.52 -2.32
N TYR A 245 -3.02 -9.74 -1.79
CA TYR A 245 -3.79 -10.03 -0.58
C TYR A 245 -2.87 -10.62 0.48
N ASN A 246 -3.09 -10.25 1.74
CA ASN A 246 -2.41 -10.87 2.87
C ASN A 246 -3.07 -12.23 3.24
N SER A 247 -2.51 -12.91 4.25
CA SER A 247 -3.02 -14.19 4.77
C SER A 247 -4.47 -14.13 5.29
N LYS A 248 -4.99 -12.93 5.55
CA LYS A 248 -6.38 -12.65 5.98
C LYS A 248 -7.33 -12.30 4.84
N GLN A 249 -6.87 -12.40 3.58
CA GLN A 249 -7.61 -12.00 2.37
C GLN A 249 -7.94 -10.51 2.28
N GLU A 250 -7.16 -9.66 2.92
CA GLU A 250 -7.30 -8.21 2.83
C GLU A 250 -6.39 -7.67 1.73
N ALA A 251 -6.89 -6.71 0.93
CA ALA A 251 -6.11 -6.09 -0.13
C ALA A 251 -5.01 -5.21 0.47
N VAL A 252 -3.75 -5.49 0.13
CA VAL A 252 -2.57 -4.81 0.69
C VAL A 252 -1.75 -4.08 -0.39
N GLY A 253 -2.34 -3.87 -1.56
CA GLY A 253 -1.71 -3.15 -2.66
C GLY A 253 -1.84 -3.87 -3.99
N LEU A 254 -1.04 -3.46 -4.97
CA LEU A 254 -1.02 -4.03 -6.32
C LEU A 254 0.28 -4.80 -6.56
N LYS A 255 0.18 -5.91 -7.28
CA LYS A 255 1.30 -6.65 -7.88
C LYS A 255 1.56 -6.17 -9.31
N HIS A 256 0.50 -5.79 -10.01
CA HIS A 256 0.57 -5.11 -11.29
C HIS A 256 -0.50 -4.01 -11.35
N ARG A 257 -0.11 -2.82 -11.79
CA ARG A 257 -0.98 -1.67 -11.96
C ARG A 257 -1.50 -1.63 -13.40
N GLY A 258 -2.76 -1.98 -13.55
CA GLY A 258 -3.46 -2.04 -14.83
C GLY A 258 -4.65 -1.07 -14.88
N TRP A 259 -5.65 -1.39 -15.68
CA TRP A 259 -6.92 -0.66 -15.65
C TRP A 259 -7.75 -0.99 -14.40
N PHE A 260 -8.80 -0.19 -14.18
CA PHE A 260 -9.79 -0.37 -13.13
C PHE A 260 -11.14 0.21 -13.57
N ALA A 261 -12.20 -0.16 -12.86
CA ALA A 261 -13.51 0.48 -12.92
C ALA A 261 -13.94 0.92 -11.51
N GLU A 262 -14.60 2.06 -11.37
CA GLU A 262 -15.18 2.47 -10.09
C GLU A 262 -16.66 2.81 -10.28
N TYR A 263 -17.54 2.06 -9.63
CA TYR A 263 -18.97 2.22 -9.80
C TYR A 263 -19.75 1.81 -8.54
N TYR A 264 -21.00 2.26 -8.47
CA TYR A 264 -21.91 1.89 -7.38
C TYR A 264 -22.45 0.48 -7.60
N GLU A 265 -22.20 -0.43 -6.67
CA GLU A 265 -22.76 -1.78 -6.75
C GLU A 265 -24.29 -1.75 -6.59
N GLN A 266 -25.01 -2.38 -7.52
CA GLN A 266 -26.49 -2.37 -7.53
C GLN A 266 -27.14 -3.06 -6.31
N GLY A 267 -26.36 -3.82 -5.51
CA GLY A 267 -26.84 -4.50 -4.32
C GLY A 267 -26.62 -3.73 -3.01
N SER A 268 -25.41 -3.22 -2.79
CA SER A 268 -25.04 -2.48 -1.57
C SER A 268 -25.31 -0.98 -1.68
N GLY A 269 -25.27 -0.43 -2.90
CA GLY A 269 -25.25 1.02 -3.13
C GLY A 269 -23.92 1.67 -2.73
N GLU A 270 -22.89 0.88 -2.45
CA GLU A 270 -21.54 1.36 -2.13
C GLU A 270 -20.76 1.62 -3.41
N LEU A 271 -19.95 2.68 -3.40
CA LEU A 271 -18.99 2.96 -4.46
C LEU A 271 -17.78 2.04 -4.27
N VAL A 272 -17.51 1.18 -5.23
CA VAL A 272 -16.43 0.19 -5.14
C VAL A 272 -15.48 0.37 -6.31
N THR A 273 -14.18 0.27 -6.03
CA THR A 273 -13.15 0.13 -7.06
C THR A 273 -12.98 -1.35 -7.39
N HIS A 274 -13.01 -1.68 -8.67
CA HIS A 274 -12.80 -3.00 -9.23
C HIS A 274 -11.49 -3.03 -10.02
N TRP A 275 -10.62 -3.98 -9.67
CA TRP A 275 -9.31 -4.19 -10.30
C TRP A 275 -9.31 -5.37 -11.28
N ASP A 276 -10.46 -5.98 -11.52
CA ASP A 276 -10.62 -7.16 -12.38
C ASP A 276 -10.73 -6.77 -13.87
N SER A 277 -11.35 -7.63 -14.69
CA SER A 277 -11.47 -7.39 -16.13
C SER A 277 -12.38 -6.20 -16.47
N ALA A 278 -13.15 -5.66 -15.52
CA ALA A 278 -13.95 -4.46 -15.75
C ALA A 278 -13.05 -3.23 -16.02
N PRO A 279 -13.42 -2.34 -16.96
CA PRO A 279 -14.67 -2.36 -17.72
C PRO A 279 -14.63 -3.14 -19.04
N PHE A 280 -13.48 -3.75 -19.37
CA PHE A 280 -13.23 -4.43 -20.65
C PHE A 280 -13.64 -5.91 -20.61
N ASP A 281 -14.83 -6.17 -20.08
CA ASP A 281 -15.43 -7.49 -19.94
C ASP A 281 -16.91 -7.55 -20.43
N GLN A 282 -17.38 -6.48 -21.08
CA GLN A 282 -18.71 -6.35 -21.68
C GLN A 282 -18.67 -6.38 -23.20
N GLN A 283 -19.84 -6.30 -23.87
CA GLN A 283 -19.89 -6.20 -25.34
C GLN A 283 -19.64 -4.77 -25.80
N PHE A 284 -18.80 -4.62 -26.81
CA PHE A 284 -18.45 -3.35 -27.44
C PHE A 284 -18.83 -3.36 -28.93
N HIS A 285 -19.17 -2.19 -29.46
CA HIS A 285 -19.45 -1.97 -30.89
C HIS A 285 -18.33 -1.14 -31.53
N LEU A 286 -18.12 -1.35 -32.83
CA LEU A 286 -17.09 -0.67 -33.61
C LEU A 286 -17.57 0.71 -34.06
N ILE A 287 -16.63 1.66 -34.15
CA ILE A 287 -16.84 3.02 -34.63
C ILE A 287 -15.72 3.41 -35.60
N LEU A 288 -16.10 4.01 -36.72
CA LEU A 288 -15.19 4.59 -37.73
C LEU A 288 -15.59 6.03 -37.99
N ASN A 289 -14.65 6.97 -37.91
CA ASN A 289 -14.92 8.37 -38.23
C ASN A 289 -13.68 9.12 -38.71
N LEU A 290 -13.94 10.29 -39.29
CA LEU A 290 -12.94 11.31 -39.53
C LEU A 290 -13.43 12.63 -38.91
N ALA A 291 -12.91 12.99 -37.75
CA ALA A 291 -13.14 14.29 -37.13
C ALA A 291 -12.27 15.39 -37.78
N VAL A 292 -12.71 16.64 -37.60
CA VAL A 292 -12.01 17.86 -38.05
C VAL A 292 -11.89 18.82 -36.89
N GLY A 293 -10.66 19.14 -36.49
CA GLY A 293 -10.39 19.94 -35.30
C GLY A 293 -10.75 19.22 -34.00
N GLY A 294 -10.90 20.00 -32.94
CA GLY A 294 -11.07 19.49 -31.58
C GLY A 294 -9.86 19.78 -30.69
N ASP A 295 -10.03 19.52 -29.41
CA ASP A 295 -9.09 19.92 -28.36
C ASP A 295 -7.69 19.32 -28.53
N TRP A 296 -7.56 18.13 -29.14
CA TRP A 296 -6.25 17.54 -29.42
C TRP A 296 -5.61 18.09 -30.71
N PRO A 297 -6.17 17.86 -31.92
CA PRO A 297 -5.50 18.22 -33.17
C PRO A 297 -5.27 19.73 -33.30
N GLU A 298 -6.10 20.60 -32.72
CA GLU A 298 -5.90 22.06 -32.77
C GLU A 298 -4.80 22.57 -31.83
N ASN A 299 -4.36 21.76 -30.85
CA ASN A 299 -3.38 22.17 -29.85
C ASN A 299 -1.99 21.55 -30.04
N VAL A 300 -1.80 20.70 -31.05
CA VAL A 300 -0.51 20.11 -31.44
C VAL A 300 -0.10 20.51 -32.87
N ASN A 301 1.17 20.32 -33.22
CA ASN A 301 1.76 20.72 -34.52
C ASN A 301 1.62 22.23 -34.81
N ASN A 302 1.04 22.60 -35.96
CA ASN A 302 0.91 24.00 -36.42
C ASN A 302 -0.18 24.79 -35.68
N LYS A 303 -0.91 24.14 -34.77
CA LYS A 303 -2.09 24.66 -34.06
C LYS A 303 -3.25 25.05 -35.01
N GLY A 304 -4.47 25.04 -34.47
CA GLY A 304 -5.69 25.33 -35.22
C GLY A 304 -5.96 24.30 -36.34
N ILE A 305 -6.67 24.73 -37.39
CA ILE A 305 -7.07 23.91 -38.54
C ILE A 305 -6.56 24.56 -39.82
N ASP A 306 -5.90 23.78 -40.68
CA ASP A 306 -5.56 24.22 -42.04
C ASP A 306 -6.74 23.95 -42.97
N SER A 307 -7.49 25.01 -43.31
CA SER A 307 -8.65 24.89 -44.21
C SER A 307 -8.29 24.41 -45.62
N ASP A 308 -7.06 24.65 -46.08
CA ASP A 308 -6.63 24.23 -47.42
C ASP A 308 -6.50 22.70 -47.50
N ALA A 309 -6.26 22.01 -46.38
CA ALA A 309 -6.22 20.56 -46.32
C ALA A 309 -7.58 19.91 -46.61
N PHE A 310 -8.69 20.64 -46.43
CA PHE A 310 -10.06 20.10 -46.59
C PHE A 310 -10.76 20.58 -47.86
N VAL A 311 -10.27 21.63 -48.55
CA VAL A 311 -10.98 22.28 -49.65
C VAL A 311 -11.38 21.35 -50.80
N ASN A 312 -10.60 20.29 -51.04
CA ASN A 312 -10.84 19.28 -52.08
C ASN A 312 -11.39 17.96 -51.53
N GLY A 313 -11.80 17.94 -50.26
CA GLY A 313 -12.12 16.72 -49.51
C GLY A 313 -10.85 16.02 -49.01
N GLN A 314 -10.84 15.70 -47.72
CA GLN A 314 -9.79 14.89 -47.10
C GLN A 314 -10.35 13.51 -46.77
N SER A 315 -9.70 12.45 -47.22
CA SER A 315 -10.28 11.10 -47.24
C SER A 315 -9.56 10.14 -46.29
N PHE A 316 -10.35 9.47 -45.47
CA PHE A 316 -9.99 8.26 -44.74
C PHE A 316 -10.55 7.06 -45.53
N VAL A 317 -9.67 6.21 -46.07
CA VAL A 317 -10.03 5.16 -47.02
C VAL A 317 -9.81 3.79 -46.39
N VAL A 318 -10.89 3.00 -46.29
CA VAL A 318 -10.90 1.70 -45.62
C VAL A 318 -11.16 0.60 -46.64
N ASP A 319 -10.24 -0.35 -46.71
CA ASP A 319 -10.29 -1.53 -47.58
C ASP A 319 -11.18 -2.62 -47.01
N TYR A 320 -11.00 -2.96 -45.73
CA TYR A 320 -11.87 -3.89 -45.04
C TYR A 320 -11.90 -3.63 -43.53
N VAL A 321 -12.93 -4.15 -42.88
CA VAL A 321 -12.99 -4.38 -41.43
C VAL A 321 -13.29 -5.85 -41.18
N ARG A 322 -12.51 -6.51 -40.33
CA ARG A 322 -12.67 -7.92 -39.99
C ARG A 322 -12.60 -8.14 -38.48
N VAL A 323 -13.46 -9.02 -37.99
CA VAL A 323 -13.47 -9.47 -36.60
C VAL A 323 -13.33 -10.98 -36.56
N TYR A 324 -12.39 -11.43 -35.74
CA TYR A 324 -12.09 -12.83 -35.53
C TYR A 324 -12.33 -13.22 -34.07
N GLU A 325 -12.84 -14.43 -33.87
CA GLU A 325 -12.98 -15.06 -32.57
C GLU A 325 -11.89 -16.12 -32.38
N CYS A 326 -11.41 -16.30 -31.16
CA CYS A 326 -10.43 -17.32 -30.84
C CYS A 326 -11.08 -18.71 -30.79
N GLY A 327 -10.72 -19.60 -31.71
CA GLY A 327 -11.25 -20.96 -31.77
C GLY A 327 -10.83 -21.85 -30.59
N SER A 328 -9.75 -21.50 -29.89
CA SER A 328 -9.26 -22.22 -28.71
C SER A 328 -10.10 -21.95 -27.46
N ASN A 329 -10.48 -20.68 -27.21
CA ASN A 329 -11.39 -20.32 -26.12
C ASN A 329 -12.19 -19.05 -26.45
N PRO A 330 -13.39 -19.20 -27.05
CA PRO A 330 -14.27 -18.08 -27.37
C PRO A 330 -14.71 -17.24 -26.15
N GLU A 331 -14.89 -17.88 -24.98
CA GLU A 331 -15.44 -17.21 -23.79
C GLU A 331 -14.46 -16.21 -23.17
N THR A 332 -13.15 -16.46 -23.28
CA THR A 332 -12.10 -15.60 -22.70
C THR A 332 -11.18 -14.97 -23.75
N GLY A 333 -11.27 -15.39 -25.02
CA GLY A 333 -10.36 -14.96 -26.08
C GLY A 333 -8.92 -15.51 -25.99
N LYS A 334 -8.61 -16.35 -24.99
CA LYS A 334 -7.26 -16.85 -24.69
C LYS A 334 -6.87 -18.04 -25.58
N GLY A 335 -5.59 -18.13 -25.93
CA GLY A 335 -4.97 -19.24 -26.65
C GLY A 335 -4.79 -19.02 -28.15
N CYS A 336 -5.07 -17.82 -28.66
CA CYS A 336 -4.87 -17.44 -30.07
C CYS A 336 -3.94 -16.22 -30.22
N GLU A 337 -3.39 -15.71 -29.11
CA GLU A 337 -2.59 -14.49 -29.05
C GLU A 337 -1.34 -14.52 -29.94
N THR A 338 -1.10 -13.40 -30.62
CA THR A 338 0.11 -13.19 -31.43
C THR A 338 1.12 -12.35 -30.64
N VAL A 339 1.98 -12.99 -29.84
CA VAL A 339 2.96 -12.25 -28.99
C VAL A 339 4.35 -12.16 -29.62
N ARG A 340 5.15 -11.20 -29.13
CA ARG A 340 6.58 -11.06 -29.45
C ARG A 340 7.41 -10.88 -28.17
N PRO A 341 8.73 -11.17 -28.18
CA PRO A 341 9.60 -10.79 -27.07
C PRO A 341 9.46 -9.30 -26.72
N GLY A 342 9.41 -8.97 -25.43
CA GLY A 342 9.22 -7.59 -24.94
C GLY A 342 7.77 -7.10 -24.90
N TYR A 343 6.79 -7.93 -25.28
CA TYR A 343 5.38 -7.50 -25.21
C TYR A 343 4.89 -7.20 -23.78
N ASP A 344 5.54 -7.82 -22.80
CA ASP A 344 5.22 -7.75 -21.37
C ASP A 344 6.36 -7.09 -20.57
N ASP A 345 7.01 -6.10 -21.16
CA ASP A 345 8.12 -5.35 -20.57
C ASP A 345 7.78 -3.86 -20.61
N LEU A 346 7.89 -3.18 -19.45
CA LEU A 346 7.59 -1.76 -19.30
C LEU A 346 8.53 -0.87 -20.13
N GLU A 347 9.75 -1.33 -20.40
CA GLU A 347 10.71 -0.62 -21.23
C GLU A 347 10.46 -0.83 -22.74
N ASP A 348 9.50 -1.69 -23.09
CA ASP A 348 9.10 -1.98 -24.46
C ASP A 348 7.59 -1.85 -24.64
N ALA A 349 6.80 -2.91 -24.70
CA ALA A 349 5.40 -2.82 -25.11
C ALA A 349 4.38 -2.70 -23.97
N LEU A 350 4.73 -3.07 -22.74
CA LEU A 350 3.77 -3.02 -21.64
C LEU A 350 3.52 -1.56 -21.24
N VAL A 351 2.25 -1.17 -21.24
CA VAL A 351 1.80 0.14 -20.78
C VAL A 351 1.18 -0.05 -19.40
N GLU A 352 1.74 0.63 -18.41
CA GLU A 352 1.19 0.63 -17.04
C GLU A 352 -0.14 1.40 -17.01
N GLY A 353 -1.09 0.87 -16.26
CA GLY A 353 -2.38 1.51 -16.04
C GLY A 353 -2.33 2.54 -14.91
N GLU A 354 -3.50 3.02 -14.51
CA GLU A 354 -3.66 4.08 -13.50
C GLU A 354 -4.57 3.65 -12.35
N ALA A 355 -4.72 2.33 -12.13
CA ALA A 355 -5.49 1.83 -11.00
C ALA A 355 -5.03 2.43 -9.66
N PRO A 356 -5.97 2.86 -8.80
CA PRO A 356 -5.61 3.30 -7.46
C PRO A 356 -5.10 2.09 -6.68
N ILE A 357 -4.10 2.32 -5.82
CA ILE A 357 -3.58 1.30 -4.93
C ILE A 357 -4.63 1.09 -3.83
N PRO A 358 -5.08 -0.16 -3.56
CA PRO A 358 -5.96 -0.43 -2.43
C PRO A 358 -5.37 0.12 -1.14
N SER A 359 -6.17 0.83 -0.34
CA SER A 359 -5.77 1.21 1.01
C SER A 359 -5.46 -0.06 1.80
N PRO A 360 -4.32 -0.12 2.53
CA PRO A 360 -4.05 -1.24 3.42
C PRO A 360 -5.21 -1.41 4.41
N PRO A 361 -5.54 -2.64 4.81
CA PRO A 361 -6.54 -2.87 5.86
C PRO A 361 -6.13 -2.12 7.11
N SER A 362 -7.10 -1.46 7.73
CA SER A 362 -6.88 -0.80 9.01
C SER A 362 -6.27 -1.78 9.99
N SER A 363 -5.20 -1.38 10.67
CA SER A 363 -4.59 -2.22 11.72
C SER A 363 -5.55 -2.56 12.86
N GLY A 364 -6.75 -1.95 12.88
CA GLY A 364 -7.73 -2.04 13.96
C GLY A 364 -7.32 -1.25 15.20
N ILE A 365 -6.07 -0.78 15.24
CA ILE A 365 -5.51 0.04 16.30
C ILE A 365 -5.58 1.49 15.87
N ALA A 366 -6.15 2.33 16.72
CA ALA A 366 -6.19 3.76 16.52
C ALA A 366 -4.80 4.37 16.76
N LYS A 367 -4.25 5.01 15.73
CA LYS A 367 -2.94 5.68 15.76
C LYS A 367 -3.13 7.18 15.69
N ASN A 368 -2.60 7.97 16.61
CA ASN A 368 -2.67 9.43 16.49
C ASN A 368 -1.63 9.93 15.48
N LEU A 369 -2.00 10.89 14.63
CA LEU A 369 -1.11 11.60 13.71
C LEU A 369 -0.93 13.04 14.16
N THR A 370 0.33 13.44 14.37
CA THR A 370 0.71 14.86 14.49
C THR A 370 1.13 15.35 13.11
N ILE A 371 0.34 16.27 12.54
CA ILE A 371 0.61 16.94 11.27
C ILE A 371 1.61 18.07 11.49
N PHE A 372 1.44 18.84 12.57
CA PHE A 372 2.34 19.92 12.94
C PHE A 372 2.34 20.18 14.44
N ASP A 373 3.52 20.17 15.06
CA ASP A 373 3.79 20.63 16.43
C ASP A 373 5.25 21.10 16.52
N ASP A 374 5.48 22.42 16.56
CA ASP A 374 6.77 23.12 16.45
C ASP A 374 7.62 22.86 15.19
N ASN A 375 7.44 21.73 14.53
CA ASN A 375 8.18 21.29 13.35
C ASN A 375 7.20 20.70 12.33
N PHE A 376 7.53 20.85 11.04
CA PHE A 376 6.79 20.20 9.97
C PHE A 376 6.98 18.68 10.06
N ASN A 377 5.88 17.95 9.94
CA ASN A 377 5.94 16.54 9.57
C ASN A 377 6.42 16.46 8.11
N ALA A 378 7.49 15.71 7.85
CA ALA A 378 8.09 15.58 6.52
C ALA A 378 7.09 15.06 5.47
N ASN A 379 6.12 14.24 5.89
CA ASN A 379 5.08 13.68 5.03
C ASN A 379 3.84 14.57 4.92
N TRP A 380 3.72 15.61 5.76
CA TRP A 380 2.58 16.54 5.76
C TRP A 380 3.05 18.01 5.75
N PRO A 381 3.75 18.47 4.70
CA PRO A 381 4.14 19.87 4.59
C PRO A 381 2.94 20.80 4.57
N ALA A 382 3.14 22.02 5.07
CA ALA A 382 2.19 23.10 4.82
C ALA A 382 2.19 23.47 3.34
N TRP A 383 0.99 23.68 2.81
CA TRP A 383 0.73 23.77 1.39
C TRP A 383 -0.29 24.86 1.06
N ASP A 384 -0.17 25.37 -0.16
CA ASP A 384 -1.12 26.26 -0.83
C ASP A 384 -1.47 25.65 -2.18
N CYS A 385 -2.77 25.50 -2.46
CA CYS A 385 -3.25 24.92 -3.71
C CYS A 385 -2.85 25.66 -4.98
N CYS A 386 -2.65 26.98 -4.89
CA CYS A 386 -2.91 27.86 -6.01
C CYS A 386 -1.85 28.95 -6.20
N GLY A 387 -0.77 28.92 -5.42
CA GLY A 387 0.35 29.87 -5.50
C GLY A 387 0.01 31.30 -5.04
N GLY A 388 -1.07 31.46 -4.26
CA GLY A 388 -1.51 32.72 -3.66
C GLY A 388 -0.91 32.98 -2.27
N SER A 389 -0.23 32.00 -1.66
CA SER A 389 0.44 32.07 -0.37
C SER A 389 1.81 31.38 -0.40
N VAL A 390 2.66 31.68 0.58
CA VAL A 390 3.86 30.90 0.89
C VAL A 390 3.81 30.60 2.38
N PRO A 391 3.40 29.39 2.80
CA PRO A 391 3.39 28.99 4.19
C PRO A 391 4.78 29.17 4.81
N ALA A 392 4.85 29.79 5.99
CA ALA A 392 6.12 30.10 6.64
C ALA A 392 6.13 29.64 8.10
N LEU A 393 7.25 29.07 8.54
CA LEU A 393 7.48 28.77 9.95
C LEU A 393 7.91 30.05 10.67
N VAL A 394 7.18 30.45 11.71
CA VAL A 394 7.42 31.70 12.45
C VAL A 394 7.43 31.41 13.95
N ALA A 395 8.31 32.07 14.70
CA ALA A 395 8.33 31.95 16.16
C ALA A 395 7.23 32.81 16.82
N ASP A 396 6.49 32.22 17.75
CA ASP A 396 5.53 32.84 18.65
C ASP A 396 6.02 32.73 20.11
N GLU A 397 5.94 33.82 20.87
CA GLU A 397 6.47 33.89 22.23
C GLU A 397 5.80 32.91 23.21
N SER A 398 4.57 32.48 22.91
CA SER A 398 3.76 31.63 23.80
C SER A 398 3.60 30.19 23.31
N ARG A 399 3.88 29.93 22.04
CA ARG A 399 3.60 28.65 21.37
C ARG A 399 4.81 27.96 20.73
N GLY A 400 5.98 28.60 20.70
CA GLY A 400 7.12 28.04 19.99
C GLY A 400 7.06 28.38 18.50
N ASN A 401 7.28 27.41 17.62
CA ASN A 401 7.19 27.62 16.18
C ASN A 401 5.76 27.32 15.69
N VAL A 402 5.22 28.22 14.87
CA VAL A 402 3.87 28.10 14.29
C VAL A 402 3.91 28.30 12.79
N VAL A 403 2.90 27.79 12.07
CA VAL A 403 2.78 28.00 10.62
C VAL A 403 1.96 29.24 10.35
N GLU A 404 2.53 30.24 9.67
CA GLU A 404 1.83 31.43 9.22
C GLU A 404 1.38 31.29 7.76
N PHE A 405 0.10 31.55 7.52
CA PHE A 405 -0.52 31.61 6.21
C PHE A 405 -0.96 33.04 5.90
N VAL A 406 -0.78 33.44 4.63
CA VAL A 406 -1.15 34.78 4.14
C VAL A 406 -2.07 34.62 2.92
N VAL A 407 -3.24 35.27 2.95
CA VAL A 407 -4.15 35.28 1.79
C VAL A 407 -4.11 36.65 1.13
N GLY A 408 -3.53 36.71 -0.07
CA GLY A 408 -3.40 37.93 -0.85
C GLY A 408 -4.60 38.23 -1.76
N GLU A 409 -4.37 39.04 -2.79
CA GLU A 409 -5.40 39.39 -3.79
C GLU A 409 -5.78 38.19 -4.68
N THR A 410 -4.83 37.29 -4.92
CA THR A 410 -5.09 36.01 -5.59
C THR A 410 -5.73 35.05 -4.58
N PRO A 411 -6.95 34.55 -4.83
CA PRO A 411 -7.57 33.56 -3.97
C PRO A 411 -6.73 32.30 -3.87
N THR A 412 -6.65 31.74 -2.67
CA THR A 412 -5.87 30.54 -2.33
C THR A 412 -6.61 29.76 -1.25
N VAL A 413 -6.32 28.46 -1.18
CA VAL A 413 -6.68 27.58 -0.08
C VAL A 413 -5.38 27.08 0.55
N ASN A 414 -5.29 27.19 1.88
CA ASN A 414 -4.11 26.80 2.63
C ASN A 414 -4.40 25.63 3.56
N GLY A 415 -3.38 24.83 3.83
CA GLY A 415 -3.49 23.69 4.72
C GLY A 415 -2.22 22.86 4.79
N PHE A 416 -2.41 21.56 4.97
CA PHE A 416 -1.38 20.54 5.01
C PHE A 416 -1.80 19.40 4.11
N THR A 417 -0.85 18.80 3.40
CA THR A 417 -1.14 17.71 2.46
C THR A 417 -0.08 16.62 2.56
N SER A 418 -0.50 15.36 2.39
CA SER A 418 0.38 14.21 2.25
C SER A 418 0.44 13.66 0.83
N ARG A 419 0.04 14.45 -0.17
CA ARG A 419 0.12 14.04 -1.58
C ARG A 419 1.55 14.18 -2.10
N ALA A 420 2.00 13.17 -2.83
CA ALA A 420 3.36 13.09 -3.36
C ALA A 420 3.79 14.33 -4.13
N GLU A 421 2.88 14.95 -4.91
CA GLU A 421 3.23 16.09 -5.77
C GLU A 421 3.66 17.35 -5.00
N PHE A 422 3.29 17.45 -3.71
CA PHE A 422 3.52 18.64 -2.89
C PHE A 422 4.54 18.43 -1.78
N ILE A 423 5.09 17.22 -1.65
CA ILE A 423 6.13 16.90 -0.68
C ILE A 423 7.47 17.37 -1.22
N THR A 424 8.08 18.33 -0.52
CA THR A 424 9.37 18.94 -0.89
C THR A 424 10.52 18.49 0.00
N ASP A 425 10.22 17.84 1.13
CA ASP A 425 11.23 17.25 2.00
C ASP A 425 11.77 15.97 1.33
N PRO A 426 13.10 15.81 1.15
CA PRO A 426 13.68 14.61 0.53
C PRO A 426 13.41 13.30 1.28
N SER A 427 13.11 13.39 2.59
CA SER A 427 12.72 12.24 3.42
C SER A 427 11.20 12.02 3.46
N GLY A 428 10.42 13.00 2.98
CA GLY A 428 8.98 12.92 2.94
C GLY A 428 8.47 11.97 1.87
N LYS A 429 7.39 11.26 2.18
CA LYS A 429 6.66 10.38 1.26
C LYS A 429 5.18 10.58 1.40
N ALA A 430 4.43 10.25 0.35
CA ALA A 430 2.98 10.29 0.44
C ALA A 430 2.48 9.38 1.55
N SER A 431 1.63 9.92 2.42
CA SER A 431 1.13 9.22 3.61
C SER A 431 -0.34 9.60 3.86
N PRO A 432 -1.28 9.15 3.01
CA PRO A 432 -2.70 9.24 3.35
C PRO A 432 -2.94 8.53 4.67
N PHE A 433 -3.73 9.14 5.55
CA PHE A 433 -3.93 8.69 6.92
C PHE A 433 -5.24 7.92 7.06
N ASP A 434 -5.16 6.69 7.56
CA ASP A 434 -6.32 5.86 7.91
C ASP A 434 -6.81 6.18 9.33
N ALA A 435 -7.95 6.84 9.42
CA ALA A 435 -8.63 7.17 10.67
C ALA A 435 -9.83 6.25 10.98
N THR A 436 -10.03 5.17 10.21
CA THR A 436 -11.20 4.27 10.36
C THR A 436 -11.29 3.65 11.74
N SER A 437 -10.15 3.24 12.33
CA SER A 437 -10.10 2.63 13.67
C SER A 437 -10.46 3.60 14.81
N MET A 438 -10.54 4.91 14.53
CA MET A 438 -10.94 5.95 15.49
C MET A 438 -12.19 6.72 15.06
N LEU A 439 -12.98 6.20 14.12
CA LEU A 439 -14.16 6.92 13.60
C LEU A 439 -15.10 7.44 14.69
N GLU A 440 -15.39 6.63 15.72
CA GLU A 440 -16.33 6.98 16.79
C GLU A 440 -15.77 7.97 17.83
N ALA A 441 -14.47 7.91 18.11
CA ALA A 441 -13.83 8.59 19.25
C ALA A 441 -12.74 9.61 18.85
N GLY A 442 -12.38 9.63 17.57
CA GLY A 442 -11.33 10.48 17.02
C GLY A 442 -11.84 11.80 16.49
N TYR A 443 -10.89 12.70 16.28
CA TYR A 443 -11.10 14.08 15.87
C TYR A 443 -9.91 14.59 15.07
N ILE A 444 -10.14 15.64 14.29
CA ILE A 444 -9.10 16.54 13.80
C ILE A 444 -9.12 17.78 14.68
N ARG A 445 -7.95 18.16 15.22
CA ARG A 445 -7.80 19.33 16.09
C ARG A 445 -6.64 20.20 15.64
N PHE A 446 -6.81 21.50 15.79
CA PHE A 446 -5.75 22.49 15.63
C PHE A 446 -6.03 23.73 16.46
N ASP A 447 -4.97 24.46 16.76
CA ASP A 447 -5.03 25.79 17.33
C ASP A 447 -4.76 26.82 16.23
N MET A 448 -5.49 27.94 16.28
CA MET A 448 -5.38 28.99 15.28
C MET A 448 -5.46 30.38 15.92
N GLN A 449 -4.64 31.31 15.42
CA GLN A 449 -4.72 32.74 15.75
C GLN A 449 -4.80 33.57 14.48
N VAL A 450 -5.83 34.40 14.35
CA VAL A 450 -5.90 35.37 13.25
C VAL A 450 -5.15 36.64 13.66
N THR A 451 -3.99 36.91 13.08
CA THR A 451 -3.23 38.14 13.36
C THR A 451 -3.78 39.34 12.58
N GLN A 452 -4.35 39.08 11.40
CA GLN A 452 -5.04 40.08 10.58
C GLN A 452 -6.30 39.46 9.96
N MET A 453 -7.47 40.04 10.22
CA MET A 453 -8.73 39.60 9.61
C MET A 453 -8.76 39.90 8.11
N PRO A 454 -9.52 39.14 7.31
CA PRO A 454 -9.78 39.47 5.92
C PRO A 454 -10.35 40.88 5.78
N SER A 455 -10.07 41.53 4.65
CA SER A 455 -10.59 42.86 4.33
C SER A 455 -12.12 42.87 4.25
N ASP A 456 -12.72 41.74 3.89
CA ASP A 456 -14.16 41.49 4.03
C ASP A 456 -14.47 40.89 5.41
N PRO A 457 -15.08 41.65 6.35
CA PRO A 457 -15.39 41.16 7.68
C PRO A 457 -16.52 40.12 7.69
N SER A 458 -17.19 39.88 6.56
CA SER A 458 -18.23 38.85 6.40
C SER A 458 -17.70 37.54 5.82
N ALA A 459 -16.41 37.45 5.51
CA ALA A 459 -15.79 36.25 4.99
C ALA A 459 -16.03 35.06 5.94
N ALA A 460 -16.73 34.04 5.44
CA ALA A 460 -16.87 32.78 6.15
C ALA A 460 -15.50 32.10 6.23
N TRP A 461 -15.25 31.38 7.31
CA TRP A 461 -14.03 30.60 7.49
C TRP A 461 -14.37 29.12 7.40
N LYS A 462 -13.60 28.41 6.59
CA LYS A 462 -13.84 27.02 6.18
C LYS A 462 -12.78 26.10 6.76
N PHE A 463 -13.24 24.92 7.14
CA PHE A 463 -12.43 23.75 7.42
C PHE A 463 -12.80 22.68 6.39
N LYS A 464 -11.84 22.27 5.57
CA LYS A 464 -12.06 21.26 4.53
C LYS A 464 -11.05 20.14 4.68
N VAL A 465 -11.52 18.91 4.54
CA VAL A 465 -10.70 17.70 4.60
C VAL A 465 -10.96 16.92 3.31
N GLU A 466 -9.90 16.38 2.71
CA GLU A 466 -9.99 15.54 1.51
C GLU A 466 -9.32 14.19 1.76
N SER A 467 -9.79 13.19 1.02
CA SER A 467 -9.20 11.85 0.99
C SER A 467 -9.08 11.37 -0.45
N GLN A 468 -8.12 10.46 -0.67
CA GLN A 468 -7.87 9.78 -1.96
C GLN A 468 -7.80 10.72 -3.18
N GLY A 469 -7.02 11.81 -3.11
CA GLY A 469 -6.87 12.74 -4.23
C GLY A 469 -8.14 13.56 -4.50
N ALA A 470 -8.88 13.90 -3.43
CA ALA A 470 -10.15 14.64 -3.48
C ALA A 470 -11.35 13.87 -4.07
N SER A 471 -11.27 12.54 -4.19
CA SER A 471 -12.42 11.71 -4.58
C SER A 471 -13.54 11.76 -3.53
N SER A 472 -13.19 11.98 -2.26
CA SER A 472 -14.12 12.34 -1.19
C SER A 472 -13.61 13.55 -0.41
N ALA A 473 -14.55 14.35 0.11
CA ALA A 473 -14.23 15.54 0.87
C ALA A 473 -15.37 15.94 1.81
N ALA A 474 -15.03 16.53 2.94
CA ALA A 474 -15.97 17.24 3.81
C ALA A 474 -15.55 18.70 3.93
N GLU A 475 -16.48 19.62 3.69
CA GLU A 475 -16.28 21.06 3.92
C GLU A 475 -17.29 21.58 4.94
N LEU A 476 -16.79 22.12 6.04
CA LEU A 476 -17.55 22.67 7.15
C LEU A 476 -17.16 24.12 7.41
N ASP A 477 -18.05 24.89 8.04
CA ASP A 477 -17.67 26.19 8.61
C ASP A 477 -16.86 25.99 9.90
N LEU A 478 -15.91 26.88 10.18
CA LEU A 478 -15.06 26.81 11.38
C LEU A 478 -15.88 26.85 12.70
N PHE A 479 -17.03 27.52 12.70
CA PHE A 479 -17.94 27.54 13.86
C PHE A 479 -18.69 26.21 14.09
N ALA A 480 -18.62 25.26 13.15
CA ALA A 480 -19.21 23.93 13.30
C ALA A 480 -18.31 22.98 14.13
N SER A 481 -17.14 23.44 14.57
CA SER A 481 -16.29 22.79 15.57
C SER A 481 -17.02 22.59 16.90
N VAL A 482 -16.51 21.71 17.74
CA VAL A 482 -17.03 21.44 19.09
C VAL A 482 -17.07 22.71 19.95
N GLU A 483 -16.07 23.59 19.81
CA GLU A 483 -15.97 24.83 20.55
C GLU A 483 -17.02 25.85 20.10
N GLY A 484 -17.51 25.75 18.86
CA GLY A 484 -18.64 26.54 18.36
C GLY A 484 -18.33 28.03 18.14
N GLN A 485 -17.08 28.38 17.90
CA GLN A 485 -16.63 29.79 17.83
C GLN A 485 -16.23 30.21 16.42
N SER A 486 -16.43 31.48 16.07
CA SER A 486 -15.82 32.08 14.89
C SER A 486 -14.40 32.60 15.20
N PRO A 487 -13.51 32.68 14.20
CA PRO A 487 -12.17 33.25 14.39
C PRO A 487 -12.21 34.71 14.84
N ALA A 488 -11.38 35.04 15.84
CA ALA A 488 -11.21 36.37 16.40
C ALA A 488 -9.78 36.88 16.22
N ALA A 489 -9.63 38.18 16.00
CA ALA A 489 -8.32 38.79 15.80
C ALA A 489 -7.50 38.83 17.10
N GLY A 490 -6.27 38.35 17.05
CA GLY A 490 -5.27 38.46 18.12
C GLY A 490 -5.38 37.41 19.23
N GLU A 491 -6.36 36.51 19.18
CA GLU A 491 -6.57 35.45 20.18
C GLU A 491 -6.28 34.08 19.58
N TRP A 492 -5.62 33.21 20.36
CA TRP A 492 -5.51 31.79 20.02
C TRP A 492 -6.80 31.07 20.38
N GLN A 493 -7.36 30.34 19.42
CA GLN A 493 -8.57 29.54 19.58
C GLN A 493 -8.31 28.11 19.13
N THR A 494 -8.91 27.15 19.83
CA THR A 494 -8.86 25.72 19.48
C THR A 494 -10.11 25.36 18.67
N TYR A 495 -9.91 24.52 17.66
CA TYR A 495 -10.98 23.99 16.83
C TYR A 495 -10.87 22.47 16.75
N THR A 496 -11.92 21.78 17.19
CA THR A 496 -12.01 20.33 17.19
C THR A 496 -13.18 19.86 16.33
N PHE A 497 -12.92 18.96 15.38
CA PHE A 497 -13.92 18.36 14.50
C PHE A 497 -13.91 16.82 14.67
N PRO A 498 -14.97 16.21 15.23
CA PRO A 498 -15.09 14.75 15.32
C PRO A 498 -15.02 14.08 13.94
N LEU A 499 -14.33 12.95 13.85
CA LEU A 499 -14.22 12.20 12.58
C LEU A 499 -15.59 11.72 12.09
N GLN A 500 -16.48 11.29 12.99
CA GLN A 500 -17.85 10.94 12.64
C GLN A 500 -18.60 12.10 11.96
N GLN A 501 -18.38 13.34 12.39
CA GLN A 501 -19.02 14.52 11.77
C GLN A 501 -18.53 14.72 10.33
N LEU A 502 -17.24 14.47 10.07
CA LEU A 502 -16.64 14.58 8.74
C LEU A 502 -17.11 13.43 7.83
N ALA A 503 -17.19 12.21 8.36
CA ALA A 503 -17.73 11.06 7.64
C ALA A 503 -19.20 11.27 7.24
N ASP A 504 -20.03 11.77 8.17
CA ASP A 504 -21.43 12.13 7.90
C ASP A 504 -21.56 13.24 6.83
N ALA A 505 -20.53 14.09 6.69
CA ALA A 505 -20.45 15.13 5.66
C ALA A 505 -19.89 14.62 4.30
N GLY A 506 -19.59 13.32 4.19
CA GLY A 506 -19.18 12.67 2.93
C GLY A 506 -17.67 12.40 2.79
N LEU A 507 -16.89 12.53 3.87
CA LEU A 507 -15.47 12.17 3.85
C LEU A 507 -15.26 10.66 4.02
N ASP A 508 -14.44 10.05 3.16
CA ASP A 508 -13.87 8.73 3.44
C ASP A 508 -12.71 8.88 4.43
N VAL A 509 -12.87 8.40 5.66
CA VAL A 509 -11.84 8.55 6.70
C VAL A 509 -10.68 7.55 6.59
N SER A 510 -10.71 6.61 5.63
CA SER A 510 -9.68 5.57 5.49
C SER A 510 -8.39 6.04 4.80
N ALA A 511 -8.39 7.24 4.21
CA ALA A 511 -7.27 7.74 3.41
C ALA A 511 -7.21 9.28 3.36
N ILE A 512 -7.31 9.93 4.52
CA ILE A 512 -7.26 11.40 4.64
C ILE A 512 -5.90 11.90 4.17
N ASP A 513 -5.87 12.76 3.15
CA ASP A 513 -4.62 13.22 2.51
C ASP A 513 -4.44 14.74 2.47
N VAL A 514 -5.46 15.51 2.85
CA VAL A 514 -5.38 16.97 2.98
C VAL A 514 -6.24 17.49 4.14
N VAL A 515 -5.69 18.42 4.92
CA VAL A 515 -6.40 19.21 5.94
C VAL A 515 -6.26 20.69 5.63
N MET A 516 -7.35 21.40 5.35
CA MET A 516 -7.38 22.80 4.92
C MET A 516 -8.12 23.71 5.90
N ILE A 517 -7.54 24.88 6.14
CA ILE A 517 -8.08 25.93 7.02
C ILE A 517 -7.93 27.25 6.27
N PHE A 518 -9.05 27.86 5.85
CA PHE A 518 -8.99 29.02 4.97
C PHE A 518 -10.25 29.89 5.05
N PRO A 519 -10.15 31.21 4.80
CA PRO A 519 -11.32 32.03 4.52
C PRO A 519 -11.92 31.63 3.16
N ALA A 520 -13.25 31.71 3.04
CA ALA A 520 -13.98 31.28 1.85
C ALA A 520 -13.41 31.88 0.56
N TRP A 521 -13.45 31.09 -0.52
CA TRP A 521 -12.83 31.42 -1.79
C TRP A 521 -13.21 32.83 -2.28
N GLY A 522 -12.20 33.65 -2.57
CA GLY A 522 -12.37 35.03 -3.04
C GLY A 522 -12.72 36.07 -1.97
N ALA A 523 -12.99 35.68 -0.72
CA ALA A 523 -13.31 36.60 0.38
C ALA A 523 -12.14 36.81 1.36
N GLY A 524 -11.05 36.05 1.20
CA GLY A 524 -9.93 36.02 2.15
C GLY A 524 -8.90 37.14 2.05
N ASN A 525 -8.99 38.06 1.08
CA ASN A 525 -7.93 39.02 0.80
C ASN A 525 -7.51 39.84 2.04
N GLY A 526 -6.23 39.81 2.36
CA GLY A 526 -5.61 40.50 3.49
C GLY A 526 -5.63 39.71 4.80
N ALA A 527 -6.11 38.46 4.80
CA ALA A 527 -6.05 37.61 5.99
C ALA A 527 -4.61 37.15 6.27
N ILE A 528 -4.20 37.23 7.53
CA ILE A 528 -2.97 36.62 8.04
C ILE A 528 -3.34 35.85 9.31
N TYR A 529 -3.00 34.56 9.33
CA TYR A 529 -3.33 33.69 10.45
C TYR A 529 -2.24 32.65 10.67
N ARG A 530 -2.16 32.18 11.91
CA ARG A 530 -1.18 31.22 12.38
C ARG A 530 -1.90 29.97 12.84
N VAL A 531 -1.30 28.81 12.58
CA VAL A 531 -1.83 27.50 12.96
C VAL A 531 -0.74 26.74 13.73
N ASP A 532 -1.16 26.04 14.77
CA ASP A 532 -0.33 25.25 15.68
C ASP A 532 -1.08 23.96 16.09
N LYS A 533 -0.37 22.95 16.58
CA LYS A 533 -0.91 21.68 17.11
C LYS A 533 -1.94 21.01 16.20
N VAL A 534 -1.60 20.82 14.94
CA VAL A 534 -2.47 20.17 13.96
C VAL A 534 -2.34 18.66 14.11
N GLU A 535 -3.43 17.97 14.39
CA GLU A 535 -3.43 16.53 14.63
C GLU A 535 -4.74 15.86 14.19
N ILE A 536 -4.63 14.57 13.86
CA ILE A 536 -5.75 13.62 13.77
C ILE A 536 -5.56 12.62 14.89
N ALA A 537 -6.44 12.62 15.89
CA ALA A 537 -6.20 11.88 17.12
C ALA A 537 -7.49 11.40 17.77
N GLN A 538 -7.40 10.43 18.67
CA GLN A 538 -8.40 10.15 19.68
C GLN A 538 -7.82 10.30 21.09
N ASN A 539 -8.66 10.68 22.05
CA ASN A 539 -8.24 10.79 23.45
C ASN A 539 -8.09 9.39 24.06
N THR A 540 -6.88 8.86 24.10
CA THR A 540 -6.56 7.56 24.70
C THR A 540 -6.30 7.69 26.20
N ASN A 541 -7.34 7.82 27.02
CA ASN A 541 -7.21 7.53 28.45
C ASN A 541 -7.20 6.00 28.64
N LEU A 542 -6.05 5.36 28.40
CA LEU A 542 -5.88 3.93 28.68
C LEU A 542 -5.82 3.71 30.20
N PRO A 543 -6.50 2.69 30.76
CA PRO A 543 -6.45 2.40 32.19
C PRO A 543 -5.03 2.00 32.61
N SER A 544 -4.60 2.48 33.77
CA SER A 544 -3.32 2.15 34.41
C SER A 544 -3.50 2.00 35.92
N LEU A 545 -2.75 1.09 36.53
CA LEU A 545 -2.72 0.81 37.96
C LEU A 545 -1.28 0.76 38.46
N THR A 546 -0.96 1.59 39.44
CA THR A 546 0.28 1.45 40.21
C THR A 546 0.00 0.66 41.49
N LEU A 547 0.62 -0.51 41.63
CA LEU A 547 0.52 -1.34 42.84
C LEU A 547 1.47 -0.81 43.93
N PHE A 548 2.69 -0.43 43.53
CA PHE A 548 3.69 0.13 44.42
C PHE A 548 4.70 0.97 43.65
N GLU A 549 4.95 2.19 44.10
CA GLU A 549 6.02 3.07 43.59
C GLU A 549 6.41 4.03 44.71
N ASN A 550 7.55 3.82 45.35
CA ASN A 550 8.06 4.63 46.47
C ASN A 550 7.14 4.78 47.70
N ALA A 551 5.95 4.16 47.70
CA ALA A 551 4.99 4.11 48.80
C ALA A 551 3.90 3.06 48.50
N ILE A 552 3.30 2.52 49.56
CA ILE A 552 2.13 1.63 49.46
C ILE A 552 0.95 2.35 48.79
N ASN A 553 0.35 1.71 47.78
CA ASN A 553 -0.98 2.09 47.31
C ASN A 553 -2.04 1.68 48.36
N ALA A 554 -2.69 2.66 48.99
CA ALA A 554 -3.70 2.41 50.01
C ALA A 554 -4.94 1.65 49.51
N GLU A 555 -5.22 1.67 48.20
CA GLU A 555 -6.30 0.87 47.60
C GLU A 555 -5.88 -0.58 47.34
N TRP A 556 -4.58 -0.86 47.27
CA TRP A 556 -3.94 -2.16 47.02
C TRP A 556 -2.82 -2.44 48.04
N PRO A 557 -3.14 -2.57 49.34
CA PRO A 557 -2.14 -2.76 50.38
C PRO A 557 -1.33 -4.04 50.20
N LEU A 558 -0.13 -4.05 50.81
CA LEU A 558 0.67 -5.26 50.94
C LEU A 558 -0.09 -6.33 51.74
N TRP A 559 -0.06 -7.55 51.24
CA TRP A 559 -0.88 -8.64 51.74
C TRP A 559 -0.08 -9.94 51.89
N ASP A 560 -0.41 -10.69 52.94
CA ASP A 560 0.04 -12.06 53.21
C ASP A 560 -1.21 -12.95 53.33
N CYS A 561 -1.28 -14.01 52.52
CA CYS A 561 -2.45 -14.89 52.46
C CYS A 561 -2.78 -15.60 53.78
N CYS A 562 -1.76 -15.85 54.59
CA CYS A 562 -1.75 -16.96 55.52
C CYS A 562 -1.16 -16.58 56.89
N GLY A 563 -0.72 -15.33 57.05
CA GLY A 563 -0.18 -14.77 58.29
C GLY A 563 1.18 -15.33 58.67
N GLY A 564 1.97 -15.77 57.67
CA GLY A 564 3.30 -16.35 57.88
C GLY A 564 4.37 -15.31 58.20
N SER A 565 4.17 -14.05 57.78
CA SER A 565 5.03 -12.90 58.01
C SER A 565 4.22 -11.58 57.91
N THR A 566 4.89 -10.43 57.91
CA THR A 566 4.24 -9.13 57.65
C THR A 566 5.13 -8.35 56.69
N PRO A 567 4.68 -8.11 55.44
CA PRO A 567 5.40 -7.25 54.50
C PRO A 567 5.55 -5.82 55.05
N THR A 568 6.66 -5.14 54.73
CA THR A 568 6.96 -3.79 55.24
C THR A 568 7.61 -2.90 54.19
N GLU A 569 7.41 -1.59 54.29
CA GLU A 569 8.20 -0.59 53.55
C GLU A 569 9.60 -0.45 54.17
N VAL A 570 10.63 -0.52 53.35
CA VAL A 570 12.02 -0.31 53.76
C VAL A 570 12.72 0.62 52.78
N SER A 571 13.76 1.31 53.23
CA SER A 571 14.62 2.08 52.32
C SER A 571 15.73 1.19 51.75
N ASP A 572 15.96 1.24 50.44
CA ASP A 572 17.04 0.50 49.74
C ASP A 572 18.22 1.43 49.41
N ASP A 573 18.36 1.84 48.14
CA ASP A 573 19.41 2.73 47.65
C ASP A 573 18.86 4.09 47.16
N ALA A 574 19.75 4.96 46.70
CA ALA A 574 19.37 6.31 46.24
C ALA A 574 18.54 6.32 44.94
N THR A 575 18.54 5.21 44.20
CA THR A 575 17.81 5.08 42.93
C THR A 575 16.38 4.60 43.17
N HIS A 576 16.18 3.60 44.04
CA HIS A 576 14.88 2.94 44.28
C HIS A 576 14.15 3.46 45.53
N GLY A 577 14.80 4.25 46.38
CA GLY A 577 14.11 4.93 47.48
C GLY A 577 13.46 3.98 48.50
N ILE A 578 12.12 4.00 48.58
CA ILE A 578 11.31 3.16 49.48
C ILE A 578 10.73 2.00 48.69
N VAL A 579 10.93 0.78 49.16
CA VAL A 579 10.54 -0.47 48.47
C VAL A 579 9.71 -1.38 49.37
N ALA A 580 8.92 -2.28 48.78
CA ALA A 580 8.17 -3.29 49.51
C ALA A 580 9.06 -4.51 49.81
N GLU A 581 9.31 -4.82 51.08
CA GLU A 581 10.07 -6.01 51.50
C GLU A 581 9.14 -7.13 51.98
N PHE A 582 9.38 -8.33 51.44
CA PHE A 582 8.66 -9.56 51.74
C PHE A 582 9.63 -10.60 52.33
N THR A 583 9.21 -11.29 53.39
CA THR A 583 10.01 -12.32 54.07
C THR A 583 9.24 -13.63 54.22
N ILE A 584 9.71 -14.72 53.61
CA ILE A 584 9.08 -16.03 53.73
C ILE A 584 9.73 -16.79 54.89
N GLY A 585 8.97 -16.97 55.97
CA GLY A 585 9.39 -17.75 57.15
C GLY A 585 9.20 -19.26 57.00
N ASP A 586 9.28 -19.98 58.12
CA ASP A 586 9.09 -21.44 58.17
C ASP A 586 7.65 -21.88 57.86
N THR A 587 6.67 -20.99 58.06
CA THR A 587 5.27 -21.21 57.68
C THR A 587 5.10 -20.78 56.22
N PRO A 588 4.74 -21.69 55.30
CA PRO A 588 4.51 -21.33 53.90
C PRO A 588 3.44 -20.24 53.77
N THR A 589 3.74 -19.22 52.98
CA THR A 589 2.80 -18.14 52.63
C THR A 589 3.06 -17.66 51.21
N VAL A 590 2.06 -17.01 50.60
CA VAL A 590 2.19 -16.21 49.37
C VAL A 590 1.87 -14.76 49.70
N MET A 591 2.58 -13.84 49.05
CA MET A 591 2.50 -12.42 49.36
C MET A 591 2.43 -11.58 48.09
N GLY A 592 1.88 -10.37 48.22
CA GLY A 592 1.71 -9.46 47.11
C GLY A 592 0.80 -8.29 47.45
N PHE A 593 -0.02 -7.88 46.49
CA PHE A 593 -0.92 -6.74 46.54
C PHE A 593 -2.36 -7.22 46.32
N SER A 594 -3.31 -6.66 47.06
CA SER A 594 -4.72 -7.06 46.94
C SER A 594 -5.67 -5.89 47.14
N SER A 595 -6.62 -5.71 46.22
CA SER A 595 -7.69 -4.72 46.37
C SER A 595 -8.83 -5.20 47.28
N ARG A 596 -8.85 -6.47 47.69
CA ARG A 596 -9.96 -7.06 48.46
C ARG A 596 -10.15 -6.37 49.82
N THR A 597 -11.41 -6.10 50.17
CA THR A 597 -11.75 -5.39 51.41
C THR A 597 -11.40 -6.18 52.68
N GLU A 598 -11.39 -7.51 52.60
CA GLU A 598 -11.05 -8.42 53.70
C GLU A 598 -9.63 -8.22 54.23
N VAL A 599 -8.74 -7.67 53.39
CA VAL A 599 -7.33 -7.43 53.70
C VAL A 599 -6.98 -5.94 53.76
N GLY A 600 -8.00 -5.08 53.77
CA GLY A 600 -7.85 -3.62 53.89
C GLY A 600 -7.78 -2.85 52.58
N GLY A 601 -7.95 -3.51 51.43
CA GLY A 601 -8.02 -2.85 50.12
C GLY A 601 -9.35 -2.15 49.83
N ALA A 602 -9.43 -1.41 48.72
CA ALA A 602 -10.59 -0.56 48.38
C ALA A 602 -11.85 -1.31 47.90
N GLY A 603 -11.77 -2.60 47.63
CA GLY A 603 -12.84 -3.41 47.03
C GLY A 603 -13.11 -3.07 45.56
N LYS A 604 -12.11 -2.54 44.86
CA LYS A 604 -12.20 -2.17 43.45
C LYS A 604 -11.21 -3.00 42.63
N PRO A 605 -11.67 -4.06 41.95
CA PRO A 605 -10.88 -4.75 40.95
C PRO A 605 -10.47 -3.78 39.82
N PHE A 606 -9.33 -4.07 39.18
CA PHE A 606 -8.82 -3.34 38.03
C PHE A 606 -9.30 -3.99 36.74
N ASP A 607 -9.84 -3.19 35.83
CA ASP A 607 -10.26 -3.59 34.50
C ASP A 607 -9.17 -3.26 33.48
N ALA A 608 -8.45 -4.29 33.04
CA ALA A 608 -7.37 -4.20 32.05
C ALA A 608 -7.86 -4.46 30.62
N THR A 609 -9.17 -4.60 30.38
CA THR A 609 -9.71 -5.01 29.07
C THR A 609 -9.34 -4.03 27.96
N ALA A 610 -9.30 -2.73 28.25
CA ALA A 610 -8.94 -1.69 27.29
C ALA A 610 -7.43 -1.63 26.96
N ILE A 611 -6.60 -2.39 27.69
CA ILE A 611 -5.17 -2.57 27.43
C ILE A 611 -4.84 -4.05 27.19
N LEU A 612 -5.83 -4.87 26.80
CA LEU A 612 -5.64 -6.30 26.58
C LEU A 612 -4.54 -6.56 25.54
N ALA A 613 -4.62 -5.86 24.41
CA ALA A 613 -3.54 -5.80 23.43
C ALA A 613 -2.51 -4.76 23.90
N GLY A 614 -1.23 -5.14 23.90
CA GLY A 614 -0.10 -4.25 24.23
C GLY A 614 0.09 -3.94 25.72
N GLY A 615 -0.90 -4.15 26.60
CA GLY A 615 -0.75 -3.93 28.04
C GLY A 615 0.13 -4.96 28.74
N VAL A 616 0.76 -4.53 29.83
CA VAL A 616 1.71 -5.32 30.62
C VAL A 616 1.47 -5.21 32.13
N VAL A 617 1.86 -6.26 32.85
CA VAL A 617 2.18 -6.22 34.28
C VAL A 617 3.70 -6.17 34.41
N GLN A 618 4.23 -5.13 35.05
CA GLN A 618 5.67 -4.95 35.23
C GLN A 618 6.00 -4.69 36.69
N PHE A 619 7.12 -5.20 37.16
CA PHE A 619 7.71 -4.83 38.45
C PHE A 619 9.22 -5.05 38.44
N GLU A 620 9.91 -4.36 39.34
CA GLU A 620 11.32 -4.60 39.62
C GLU A 620 11.45 -5.39 40.92
N MET A 621 12.39 -6.32 40.98
CA MET A 621 12.60 -7.17 42.15
C MET A 621 14.07 -7.40 42.45
N LYS A 622 14.42 -7.40 43.74
CA LYS A 622 15.75 -7.74 44.25
C LYS A 622 15.67 -8.80 45.33
N VAL A 623 16.36 -9.93 45.12
CA VAL A 623 16.44 -10.99 46.14
C VAL A 623 17.54 -10.66 47.14
N MET A 624 17.18 -10.43 48.40
CA MET A 624 18.13 -10.18 49.49
C MET A 624 18.69 -11.49 50.07
N SER A 625 17.86 -12.53 50.10
CA SER A 625 18.21 -13.88 50.54
C SER A 625 17.43 -14.88 49.71
N LEU A 626 18.11 -15.85 49.10
CA LEU A 626 17.46 -16.94 48.36
C LEU A 626 16.75 -17.91 49.32
N PRO A 627 15.75 -18.66 48.83
CA PRO A 627 15.16 -19.76 49.58
C PRO A 627 16.23 -20.76 50.04
N SER A 628 16.02 -21.34 51.24
CA SER A 628 16.87 -22.40 51.78
C SER A 628 16.80 -23.70 50.97
N THR A 629 15.76 -23.86 50.15
CA THR A 629 15.64 -24.94 49.17
C THR A 629 16.31 -24.49 47.86
N PRO A 630 17.34 -25.20 47.38
CA PRO A 630 17.96 -24.90 46.09
C PRO A 630 16.94 -25.02 44.94
N ASP A 631 17.14 -24.23 43.89
CA ASP A 631 16.37 -24.29 42.64
C ASP A 631 14.86 -24.08 42.81
N THR A 632 14.42 -23.44 43.91
CA THR A 632 13.02 -23.07 44.12
C THR A 632 12.54 -22.16 42.98
N PRO A 633 11.48 -22.55 42.24
CA PRO A 633 10.86 -21.68 41.25
C PRO A 633 10.30 -20.43 41.91
N TRP A 634 10.38 -19.30 41.23
CA TRP A 634 9.72 -18.07 41.62
C TRP A 634 8.56 -17.82 40.67
N LEU A 635 7.43 -17.37 41.20
CA LEU A 635 6.17 -17.32 40.48
C LEU A 635 5.56 -15.92 40.58
N LEU A 636 5.00 -15.47 39.46
CA LEU A 636 3.96 -14.45 39.42
C LEU A 636 2.61 -15.17 39.41
N LYS A 637 1.71 -14.78 40.32
CA LYS A 637 0.32 -15.25 40.29
C LYS A 637 -0.63 -14.06 40.31
N ILE A 638 -1.61 -14.07 39.42
CA ILE A 638 -2.65 -13.03 39.33
C ILE A 638 -4.01 -13.71 39.47
N GLU A 639 -4.90 -13.10 40.27
CA GLU A 639 -6.29 -13.54 40.42
C GLU A 639 -7.25 -12.43 40.00
N SER A 640 -8.38 -12.85 39.44
CA SER A 640 -9.48 -11.96 39.09
C SER A 640 -10.81 -12.46 39.67
N ASP A 641 -11.68 -11.52 39.99
CA ASP A 641 -13.01 -11.72 40.59
C ASP A 641 -13.00 -12.76 41.73
N ASN A 642 -12.30 -12.46 42.82
CA ASN A 642 -12.20 -13.32 44.00
C ASN A 642 -11.70 -14.74 43.67
N ALA A 643 -10.70 -14.84 42.79
CA ALA A 643 -10.13 -16.09 42.28
C ALA A 643 -11.09 -16.95 41.44
N ALA A 644 -12.11 -16.35 40.82
CA ALA A 644 -12.92 -17.01 39.80
C ALA A 644 -12.07 -17.39 38.57
N SER A 645 -11.07 -16.58 38.25
CA SER A 645 -9.96 -16.94 37.37
C SER A 645 -8.63 -16.61 38.02
N ALA A 646 -7.59 -17.36 37.66
CA ALA A 646 -6.23 -17.11 38.12
C ALA A 646 -5.23 -17.71 37.15
N VAL A 647 -4.06 -17.08 37.05
CA VAL A 647 -2.91 -17.57 36.30
C VAL A 647 -1.69 -17.56 37.20
N GLU A 648 -0.82 -18.56 37.05
CA GLU A 648 0.43 -18.70 37.80
C GLU A 648 1.54 -19.06 36.81
N LEU A 649 2.53 -18.16 36.65
CA LEU A 649 3.63 -18.30 35.71
C LEU A 649 4.98 -18.17 36.44
N PRO A 650 5.99 -18.96 36.06
CA PRO A 650 7.37 -18.73 36.48
C PRO A 650 7.88 -17.32 36.12
N LEU A 651 8.68 -16.72 37.01
CA LEU A 651 9.35 -15.44 36.71
C LEU A 651 10.33 -15.53 35.54
N SER A 652 10.85 -16.72 35.25
CA SER A 652 11.65 -16.97 34.05
C SER A 652 10.85 -16.94 32.74
N GLU A 653 9.51 -16.89 32.80
CA GLU A 653 8.63 -16.70 31.64
C GLU A 653 8.24 -15.21 31.45
N SER A 654 8.86 -14.28 32.19
CA SER A 654 8.76 -12.86 31.86
C SER A 654 9.48 -12.55 30.55
N GLN A 655 9.22 -11.40 29.94
CA GLN A 655 9.87 -10.97 28.69
C GLN A 655 11.40 -10.92 28.80
N GLU A 656 11.94 -10.69 30.00
CA GLU A 656 13.37 -10.67 30.28
C GLU A 656 13.97 -12.07 30.39
N GLY A 657 13.16 -13.12 30.60
CA GLY A 657 13.57 -14.52 30.59
C GLY A 657 14.55 -14.93 31.70
N VAL A 658 14.71 -14.12 32.75
CA VAL A 658 15.75 -14.30 33.77
C VAL A 658 15.20 -14.87 35.08
N ALA A 659 15.88 -15.84 35.67
CA ALA A 659 15.58 -16.27 37.03
C ALA A 659 16.06 -15.23 38.07
N PRO A 660 15.39 -15.10 39.24
CA PRO A 660 15.81 -14.19 40.29
C PRO A 660 17.19 -14.51 40.87
N GLN A 661 18.04 -13.48 40.97
CA GLN A 661 19.41 -13.56 41.49
C GLN A 661 19.57 -12.77 42.78
N ALA A 662 20.43 -13.29 43.68
CA ALA A 662 20.69 -12.63 44.96
C ALA A 662 21.53 -11.36 44.77
N GLY A 663 21.02 -10.24 45.27
CA GLY A 663 21.73 -8.96 45.39
C GLY A 663 21.57 -8.00 44.21
N GLU A 664 20.93 -8.42 43.11
CA GLU A 664 20.71 -7.60 41.92
C GLU A 664 19.24 -7.24 41.74
N TRP A 665 18.99 -6.02 41.24
CA TRP A 665 17.66 -5.61 40.80
C TRP A 665 17.43 -6.15 39.39
N GLN A 666 16.29 -6.78 39.16
CA GLN A 666 15.86 -7.30 37.88
C GLN A 666 14.43 -6.86 37.58
N THR A 667 14.15 -6.55 36.33
CA THR A 667 12.81 -6.21 35.84
C THR A 667 12.12 -7.47 35.35
N TYR A 668 10.81 -7.55 35.61
CA TYR A 668 9.95 -8.63 35.18
C TYR A 668 8.69 -8.06 34.51
N THR A 669 8.50 -8.37 33.23
CA THR A 669 7.38 -7.89 32.42
C THR A 669 6.56 -9.06 31.88
N PHE A 670 5.25 -9.02 32.05
CA PHE A 670 4.29 -10.03 31.55
C PHE A 670 3.18 -9.36 30.74
N SER A 671 2.88 -9.90 29.55
CA SER A 671 1.79 -9.40 28.70
C SER A 671 0.41 -9.73 29.30
N ILE A 672 -0.50 -8.75 29.31
CA ILE A 672 -1.90 -8.96 29.72
C ILE A 672 -2.61 -9.93 28.78
N GLU A 673 -2.29 -9.88 27.49
CA GLU A 673 -2.79 -10.84 26.49
C GLU A 673 -2.34 -12.26 26.80
N ALA A 674 -1.04 -12.46 27.09
CA ALA A 674 -0.50 -13.77 27.43
C ALA A 674 -1.14 -14.33 28.71
N LEU A 675 -1.34 -13.48 29.72
CA LEU A 675 -2.04 -13.83 30.96
C LEU A 675 -3.50 -14.22 30.69
N ALA A 676 -4.19 -13.49 29.81
CA ALA A 676 -5.57 -13.79 29.42
C ALA A 676 -5.68 -15.11 28.62
N GLN A 677 -4.75 -15.36 27.70
CA GLN A 677 -4.66 -16.62 26.95
C GLN A 677 -4.36 -17.80 27.88
N ALA A 678 -3.57 -17.59 28.94
CA ALA A 678 -3.32 -18.55 30.00
C ALA A 678 -4.51 -18.74 30.97
N GLY A 679 -5.62 -18.03 30.76
CA GLY A 679 -6.90 -18.25 31.43
C GLY A 679 -7.30 -17.19 32.47
N LEU A 680 -6.58 -16.08 32.57
CA LEU A 680 -6.96 -14.94 33.42
C LEU A 680 -8.12 -14.14 32.80
N ASP A 681 -9.06 -13.67 33.62
CA ASP A 681 -10.04 -12.66 33.22
C ASP A 681 -9.45 -11.25 33.46
N PRO A 682 -9.09 -10.48 32.42
CA PRO A 682 -8.47 -9.17 32.59
C PRO A 682 -9.45 -8.09 33.09
N SER A 683 -10.76 -8.34 33.11
CA SER A 683 -11.77 -7.31 33.41
C SER A 683 -11.94 -7.02 34.91
N ALA A 684 -11.39 -7.85 35.78
CA ALA A 684 -11.61 -7.78 37.22
C ALA A 684 -10.41 -8.26 38.05
N ILE A 685 -9.19 -7.88 37.68
CA ILE A 685 -7.97 -8.24 38.42
C ILE A 685 -8.05 -7.67 39.83
N ASP A 686 -7.92 -8.51 40.86
CA ASP A 686 -8.08 -8.08 42.26
C ASP A 686 -6.89 -8.44 43.16
N VAL A 687 -5.98 -9.31 42.70
CA VAL A 687 -4.77 -9.72 43.44
C VAL A 687 -3.59 -9.95 42.49
N VAL A 688 -2.40 -9.45 42.87
CA VAL A 688 -1.12 -9.72 42.20
C VAL A 688 -0.11 -10.20 43.24
N MET A 689 0.47 -11.38 43.04
CA MET A 689 1.39 -12.04 43.97
C MET A 689 2.72 -12.37 43.30
N ILE A 690 3.81 -12.15 44.03
CA ILE A 690 5.18 -12.48 43.60
C ILE A 690 5.79 -13.30 44.73
N PHE A 691 6.11 -14.58 44.51
CA PHE A 691 6.58 -15.44 45.60
C PHE A 691 7.38 -16.65 45.13
N PRO A 692 8.29 -17.18 45.97
CA PRO A 692 8.91 -18.48 45.73
C PRO A 692 7.89 -19.61 45.93
N ALA A 693 7.94 -20.65 45.08
CA ALA A 693 6.95 -21.71 44.99
C ALA A 693 6.55 -22.30 46.34
N TRP A 694 5.25 -22.54 46.49
CA TRP A 694 4.62 -22.93 47.76
C TRP A 694 5.35 -24.07 48.46
N GLY A 695 5.67 -23.87 49.74
CA GLY A 695 6.32 -24.88 50.58
C GLY A 695 7.82 -25.03 50.37
N SER A 696 8.45 -24.30 49.45
CA SER A 696 9.90 -24.34 49.21
C SER A 696 10.62 -23.01 49.50
N GLY A 697 9.86 -21.92 49.74
CA GLY A 697 10.37 -20.57 49.90
C GLY A 697 11.01 -20.19 51.24
N SER A 698 11.09 -21.07 52.24
CA SER A 698 11.58 -20.70 53.59
C SER A 698 12.97 -20.06 53.53
N GLY A 699 13.14 -18.92 54.19
CA GLY A 699 14.38 -18.15 54.24
C GLY A 699 14.54 -17.12 53.13
N ALA A 700 13.58 -17.02 52.20
CA ALA A 700 13.61 -16.02 51.15
C ALA A 700 13.27 -14.62 51.70
N VAL A 701 14.08 -13.63 51.32
CA VAL A 701 13.80 -12.21 51.55
C VAL A 701 13.98 -11.49 50.23
N TYR A 702 13.00 -10.72 49.80
CA TYR A 702 13.04 -10.00 48.52
C TYR A 702 12.32 -8.66 48.61
N ARG A 703 12.74 -7.74 47.76
CA ARG A 703 12.20 -6.38 47.64
C ARG A 703 11.57 -6.21 46.27
N VAL A 704 10.47 -5.48 46.21
CA VAL A 704 9.76 -5.14 44.98
C VAL A 704 9.55 -3.63 44.93
N ASP A 705 9.76 -3.03 43.77
CA ASP A 705 9.46 -1.63 43.47
C ASP A 705 8.91 -1.49 42.04
N ASN A 706 8.40 -0.31 41.69
CA ASN A 706 7.88 0.00 40.35
C ASN A 706 6.86 -1.02 39.82
N ALA A 707 6.01 -1.56 40.71
CA ALA A 707 5.01 -2.57 40.35
C ALA A 707 3.76 -1.90 39.76
N LYS A 708 3.47 -2.16 38.47
CA LYS A 708 2.41 -1.49 37.69
C LYS A 708 1.69 -2.46 36.73
N ILE A 709 0.46 -2.12 36.38
CA ILE A 709 -0.31 -2.67 35.25
C ILE A 709 -0.68 -1.51 34.32
N PHE A 710 -0.21 -1.50 33.08
CA PHE A 710 -0.35 -0.35 32.18
C PHE A 710 -0.14 -0.73 30.72
N HIS A 711 -0.42 0.20 29.80
CA HIS A 711 -0.05 0.07 28.39
C HIS A 711 1.23 0.87 28.11
N PRO A 712 2.30 0.28 27.56
CA PRO A 712 3.58 0.95 27.28
C PRO A 712 3.44 2.20 26.40
N ASP A 713 2.49 2.25 25.46
CA ASP A 713 2.25 3.47 24.65
C ASP A 713 1.60 4.63 25.43
N GLY A 714 1.05 4.39 26.61
CA GLY A 714 0.61 5.43 27.54
C GLY A 714 1.78 6.11 28.27
N ASP A 715 2.94 5.45 28.29
CA ASP A 715 4.22 5.89 28.84
C ASP A 715 5.34 5.59 27.81
N LYS A 716 5.32 6.27 26.66
CA LYS A 716 6.20 6.02 25.49
C LYS A 716 7.60 5.46 25.81
N ALA A 717 7.93 4.26 25.32
CA ALA A 717 8.83 4.04 24.16
C ALA A 717 9.14 2.54 23.84
N SER A 718 9.18 2.26 22.53
CA SER A 718 9.79 1.15 21.76
C SER A 718 9.19 -0.27 21.81
N GLY A 719 8.24 -0.55 20.91
CA GLY A 719 8.01 -1.90 20.38
C GLY A 719 8.95 -2.19 19.20
N GLY A 720 9.64 -3.33 19.24
CA GLY A 720 10.54 -3.82 18.20
C GLY A 720 11.21 -5.14 18.59
N LEU A 721 11.80 -5.85 17.61
CA LEU A 721 12.49 -7.13 17.78
C LEU A 721 14.00 -6.95 17.60
N SER A 722 14.79 -7.28 18.61
CA SER A 722 16.24 -7.44 18.49
C SER A 722 16.57 -8.87 18.10
N LEU A 723 16.79 -9.13 16.81
CA LEU A 723 17.17 -10.43 16.23
C LEU A 723 18.51 -10.94 16.74
N PHE A 724 19.45 -10.03 17.00
CA PHE A 724 20.75 -10.37 17.57
C PHE A 724 21.37 -9.18 18.30
N LYS A 725 21.69 -9.38 19.58
CA LYS A 725 22.48 -8.46 20.41
C LYS A 725 23.19 -9.25 21.49
N ASP A 726 24.51 -9.39 21.38
CA ASP A 726 25.34 -10.33 22.15
C ASP A 726 24.98 -11.83 22.00
N GLN A 727 23.74 -12.14 21.64
CA GLN A 727 23.19 -13.47 21.39
C GLN A 727 22.01 -13.34 20.42
N ALA A 728 21.67 -14.43 19.75
CA ALA A 728 20.46 -14.48 18.91
C ALA A 728 19.20 -14.38 19.78
N ALA A 729 18.14 -13.79 19.22
CA ALA A 729 16.82 -13.74 19.86
C ALA A 729 16.29 -15.15 20.13
N GLU A 730 15.36 -15.26 21.08
CA GLU A 730 14.65 -16.53 21.31
C GLU A 730 13.94 -16.96 20.02
N GLN A 731 14.06 -18.24 19.66
CA GLN A 731 13.55 -18.82 18.41
C GLN A 731 14.21 -18.27 17.13
N TRP A 732 15.36 -17.60 17.24
CA TRP A 732 16.18 -17.22 16.10
C TRP A 732 17.58 -17.81 16.23
N SER A 733 18.16 -18.18 15.11
CA SER A 733 19.49 -18.77 15.04
C SER A 733 20.35 -18.07 14.00
N ILE A 734 21.65 -17.94 14.30
CA ILE A 734 22.64 -17.65 13.25
C ILE A 734 22.71 -18.86 12.32
N TRP A 735 22.55 -18.61 11.02
CA TRP A 735 22.22 -19.65 10.06
C TRP A 735 23.03 -19.52 8.75
N ASP A 736 23.18 -20.67 8.11
CA ASP A 736 23.81 -20.88 6.80
C ASP A 736 22.87 -21.75 5.96
N CYS A 737 22.43 -21.27 4.81
CA CYS A 737 21.53 -22.02 3.94
C CYS A 737 22.12 -23.33 3.40
N CYS A 738 23.43 -23.31 3.15
CA CYS A 738 24.03 -24.16 2.13
C CYS A 738 25.33 -24.82 2.61
N GLY A 739 25.72 -24.57 3.87
CA GLY A 739 26.92 -25.12 4.51
C GLY A 739 28.22 -24.58 3.92
N GLY A 740 28.18 -23.39 3.31
CA GLY A 740 29.34 -22.74 2.69
C GLY A 740 30.13 -21.83 3.63
N SER A 741 29.66 -21.64 4.85
CA SER A 741 30.30 -20.86 5.89
C SER A 741 30.12 -21.55 7.25
N THR A 742 30.70 -20.97 8.28
CA THR A 742 30.62 -21.49 9.65
C THR A 742 30.24 -20.32 10.56
N PRO A 743 28.93 -20.07 10.75
CA PRO A 743 28.46 -19.06 11.68
C PRO A 743 28.95 -19.37 13.11
N THR A 744 29.58 -18.40 13.76
CA THR A 744 30.01 -18.50 15.17
C THR A 744 29.67 -17.22 15.92
N ILE A 745 29.43 -17.33 17.23
CA ILE A 745 29.41 -16.16 18.11
C ILE A 745 30.82 -15.95 18.64
N GLU A 746 31.37 -14.76 18.42
CA GLU A 746 32.74 -14.38 18.78
C GLU A 746 32.72 -13.12 19.66
N VAL A 747 33.73 -12.93 20.50
CA VAL A 747 33.90 -11.66 21.22
C VAL A 747 34.67 -10.68 20.32
N ASP A 748 34.09 -9.51 20.02
CA ASP A 748 34.80 -8.49 19.23
C ASP A 748 35.92 -7.82 20.05
N GLU A 749 36.90 -7.26 19.34
CA GLU A 749 38.00 -6.52 19.97
C GLU A 749 37.53 -5.15 20.51
N ASP A 750 36.45 -4.61 19.95
CA ASP A 750 35.76 -3.44 20.46
C ASP A 750 34.80 -3.83 21.60
N ALA A 751 35.15 -3.44 22.82
CA ALA A 751 34.34 -3.73 24.01
C ALA A 751 32.92 -3.13 23.98
N ALA A 752 32.63 -2.22 23.05
CA ALA A 752 31.30 -1.65 22.86
C ALA A 752 30.30 -2.60 22.18
N HIS A 753 30.77 -3.63 21.45
CA HIS A 753 29.92 -4.56 20.67
C HIS A 753 29.90 -6.00 21.24
N GLY A 754 30.58 -6.23 22.37
CA GLY A 754 30.49 -7.51 23.11
C GLY A 754 30.65 -8.77 22.24
N GLN A 755 29.60 -9.60 22.22
CA GLN A 755 29.49 -10.82 21.42
C GLN A 755 28.82 -10.54 20.07
N VAL A 756 29.43 -11.02 18.98
CA VAL A 756 29.01 -10.71 17.61
C VAL A 756 28.84 -11.97 16.78
N ALA A 757 27.90 -11.96 15.83
CA ALA A 757 27.72 -13.04 14.88
C ALA A 757 28.79 -12.95 13.78
N GLN A 758 29.72 -13.89 13.74
CA GLN A 758 30.78 -13.97 12.73
C GLN A 758 30.42 -15.00 11.66
N PHE A 759 30.60 -14.59 10.39
CA PHE A 759 30.42 -15.45 9.22
C PHE A 759 31.73 -15.54 8.43
N VAL A 760 32.10 -16.76 8.05
CA VAL A 760 33.37 -17.09 7.35
C VAL A 760 33.05 -17.85 6.07
N ILE A 761 33.11 -17.17 4.92
CA ILE A 761 32.69 -17.77 3.64
C ILE A 761 33.83 -18.59 3.02
N GLY A 762 33.58 -19.90 2.87
CA GLY A 762 34.47 -20.84 2.20
C GLY A 762 34.27 -20.90 0.69
N ALA A 763 34.74 -21.99 0.07
CA ALA A 763 34.69 -22.17 -1.38
C ALA A 763 33.30 -22.57 -1.93
N THR A 764 32.37 -22.99 -1.05
CA THR A 764 31.00 -23.34 -1.45
C THR A 764 30.13 -22.08 -1.40
N PRO A 765 29.44 -21.71 -2.48
CA PRO A 765 28.50 -20.59 -2.47
C PRO A 765 27.41 -20.76 -1.40
N THR A 766 27.10 -19.67 -0.68
CA THR A 766 26.11 -19.68 0.39
C THR A 766 25.54 -18.27 0.65
N VAL A 767 24.41 -18.20 1.37
CA VAL A 767 23.85 -17.00 2.01
C VAL A 767 23.66 -17.26 3.51
N MET A 768 23.81 -16.21 4.30
CA MET A 768 24.00 -16.28 5.75
C MET A 768 23.20 -15.21 6.45
N GLY A 769 22.76 -15.49 7.67
CA GLY A 769 22.15 -14.46 8.52
C GLY A 769 21.46 -15.05 9.73
N PHE A 770 20.23 -14.60 9.95
CA PHE A 770 19.37 -14.92 11.08
C PHE A 770 18.10 -15.55 10.55
N LEU A 771 17.78 -16.73 11.06
CA LEU A 771 16.63 -17.52 10.65
C LEU A 771 15.78 -17.82 11.89
N ALA A 772 14.48 -17.57 11.78
CA ALA A 772 13.50 -17.99 12.76
C ALA A 772 13.32 -19.52 12.75
N ASP A 773 12.98 -20.12 13.89
CA ASP A 773 12.61 -21.54 13.95
C ASP A 773 11.37 -21.83 13.09
N ASP A 774 11.16 -23.09 12.70
CA ASP A 774 10.00 -23.51 11.90
C ASP A 774 8.68 -22.98 12.50
N ASP A 775 7.80 -22.43 11.66
CA ASP A 775 6.51 -21.81 12.01
C ASP A 775 6.59 -20.55 12.91
N VAL A 776 7.77 -19.94 13.05
CA VAL A 776 7.95 -18.67 13.79
C VAL A 776 8.05 -17.51 12.81
N TYR A 777 7.24 -16.48 13.04
CA TYR A 777 7.20 -15.28 12.23
C TYR A 777 7.14 -14.03 13.11
N TYR A 778 7.77 -12.95 12.67
CA TYR A 778 7.66 -11.65 13.29
C TYR A 778 6.68 -10.75 12.52
N ASP A 779 5.62 -10.30 13.21
CA ASP A 779 4.66 -9.32 12.71
C ASP A 779 5.13 -7.89 13.01
N ALA A 780 5.75 -7.27 12.02
CA ALA A 780 6.21 -5.88 12.06
C ALA A 780 5.15 -4.89 11.52
N SER A 781 3.90 -5.30 11.29
CA SER A 781 2.85 -4.44 10.72
C SER A 781 2.59 -3.18 11.56
N HIS A 782 2.73 -3.30 12.87
CA HIS A 782 2.62 -2.16 13.80
C HIS A 782 3.71 -1.10 13.59
N LEU A 783 4.84 -1.49 12.99
CA LEU A 783 6.01 -0.66 12.71
C LEU A 783 6.08 -0.17 11.25
N LEU A 784 5.09 -0.43 10.39
CA LEU A 784 5.22 -0.17 8.94
C LEU A 784 5.75 1.25 8.61
N GLU A 785 5.16 2.28 9.23
CA GLU A 785 5.44 3.68 8.91
C GLU A 785 6.67 4.25 9.64
N THR A 786 6.92 3.79 10.87
CA THR A 786 8.00 4.33 11.72
C THR A 786 9.17 3.39 11.84
N GLY A 787 9.06 2.16 11.37
CA GLY A 787 9.99 1.08 11.65
C GLY A 787 11.15 1.01 10.67
N VAL A 788 12.24 0.47 11.16
CA VAL A 788 13.46 0.21 10.40
C VAL A 788 13.97 -1.18 10.72
N VAL A 789 14.57 -1.81 9.71
CA VAL A 789 15.52 -2.91 9.90
C VAL A 789 16.91 -2.28 9.99
N LYS A 790 17.60 -2.49 11.10
CA LYS A 790 18.93 -1.92 11.35
C LYS A 790 19.88 -2.99 11.84
N PHE A 791 21.14 -2.91 11.41
CA PHE A 791 22.22 -3.73 11.95
C PHE A 791 23.57 -3.03 11.83
N ASP A 792 24.48 -3.37 12.73
CA ASP A 792 25.88 -3.00 12.62
C ASP A 792 26.68 -4.14 11.99
N MET A 793 27.60 -3.80 11.10
CA MET A 793 28.43 -4.77 10.40
C MET A 793 29.89 -4.30 10.29
N LYS A 794 30.82 -5.26 10.42
CA LYS A 794 32.26 -5.07 10.23
C LYS A 794 32.86 -6.15 9.34
N VAL A 795 33.43 -5.74 8.20
CA VAL A 795 34.19 -6.63 7.32
C VAL A 795 35.62 -6.75 7.85
N THR A 796 36.06 -7.96 8.17
CA THR A 796 37.44 -8.23 8.62
C THR A 796 38.34 -8.71 7.48
N SER A 797 37.76 -9.42 6.49
CA SER A 797 38.41 -9.83 5.26
C SER A 797 37.45 -9.68 4.10
N THR A 798 37.89 -9.06 3.00
CA THR A 798 37.10 -8.93 1.77
C THR A 798 37.00 -10.25 1.02
N PRO A 799 35.93 -10.45 0.21
CA PRO A 799 35.89 -11.53 -0.76
C PRO A 799 37.11 -11.52 -1.69
N ALA A 800 37.54 -12.68 -2.15
CA ALA A 800 38.63 -12.82 -3.12
C ALA A 800 38.28 -12.18 -4.48
N ASN A 801 36.99 -12.12 -4.80
CA ASN A 801 36.48 -11.40 -5.96
C ASN A 801 36.17 -9.95 -5.59
N ILE A 802 36.91 -9.01 -6.19
CA ILE A 802 36.75 -7.56 -5.91
C ILE A 802 35.46 -6.96 -6.49
N ASP A 803 34.83 -7.65 -7.44
CA ASP A 803 33.57 -7.20 -8.05
C ASP A 803 32.33 -7.63 -7.25
N ALA A 804 32.51 -8.36 -6.14
CA ALA A 804 31.41 -8.81 -5.28
C ALA A 804 30.70 -7.62 -4.61
N GLN A 805 29.39 -7.48 -4.84
CA GLN A 805 28.56 -6.51 -4.15
C GLN A 805 28.04 -7.10 -2.83
N TRP A 806 27.95 -6.28 -1.79
CA TRP A 806 27.33 -6.70 -0.53
C TRP A 806 25.83 -6.42 -0.57
N LEU A 807 25.05 -7.44 -0.26
CA LEU A 807 23.60 -7.47 -0.33
C LEU A 807 23.01 -7.68 1.05
N PHE A 808 21.90 -7.01 1.31
CA PHE A 808 20.95 -7.28 2.37
C PHE A 808 19.74 -7.96 1.75
N LYS A 809 19.28 -9.06 2.33
CA LYS A 809 18.06 -9.75 1.90
C LYS A 809 17.20 -10.04 3.12
N ILE A 810 15.91 -9.84 2.99
CA ILE A 810 14.91 -10.14 4.03
C ILE A 810 13.77 -10.93 3.38
N GLU A 811 13.30 -11.96 4.06
CA GLU A 811 12.24 -12.86 3.58
C GLU A 811 11.09 -12.89 4.59
N SER A 812 9.92 -13.24 4.07
CA SER A 812 8.74 -13.51 4.87
C SER A 812 7.91 -14.67 4.33
N ASN A 813 7.20 -15.32 5.25
CA ASN A 813 6.28 -16.43 4.97
C ASN A 813 6.94 -17.55 4.15
N ASP A 814 8.00 -18.14 4.69
CA ASP A 814 8.79 -19.23 4.10
C ASP A 814 9.31 -18.90 2.70
N ALA A 815 9.86 -17.69 2.53
CA ALA A 815 10.37 -17.14 1.28
C ALA A 815 9.33 -16.95 0.16
N SER A 816 8.04 -16.92 0.48
CA SER A 816 6.99 -16.55 -0.50
C SER A 816 7.01 -15.07 -0.86
N ALA A 817 7.53 -14.22 0.02
CA ALA A 817 7.89 -12.83 -0.25
C ALA A 817 9.35 -12.58 0.18
N ALA A 818 10.09 -11.81 -0.62
CA ALA A 818 11.48 -11.48 -0.32
C ALA A 818 11.90 -10.17 -0.98
N VAL A 819 12.77 -9.42 -0.32
CA VAL A 819 13.37 -8.20 -0.83
C VAL A 819 14.88 -8.31 -0.71
N GLU A 820 15.60 -7.98 -1.78
CA GLU A 820 17.06 -7.98 -1.85
C GLU A 820 17.55 -6.61 -2.32
N LEU A 821 18.42 -5.98 -1.53
CA LEU A 821 18.94 -4.63 -1.75
C LEU A 821 20.47 -4.62 -1.59
N ALA A 822 21.14 -3.70 -2.27
CA ALA A 822 22.57 -3.48 -2.03
C ALA A 822 22.78 -2.70 -0.72
N LEU A 823 23.84 -2.99 0.04
CA LEU A 823 24.08 -2.30 1.32
C LEU A 823 24.23 -0.78 1.19
N ASN A 824 24.72 -0.30 0.05
CA ASN A 824 24.81 1.15 -0.22
C ASN A 824 23.46 1.81 -0.54
N GLN A 825 22.35 1.06 -0.54
CA GLN A 825 20.98 1.57 -0.58
C GLN A 825 20.39 1.77 0.82
N SER A 826 21.15 1.49 1.90
CA SER A 826 20.75 1.87 3.26
C SER A 826 20.68 3.40 3.42
N ALA A 827 20.05 3.87 4.50
CA ALA A 827 19.94 5.30 4.81
C ALA A 827 21.31 6.00 4.91
N GLU A 828 22.36 5.28 5.31
CA GLU A 828 23.72 5.77 5.41
C GLU A 828 24.41 5.89 4.03
N GLY A 829 23.99 5.09 3.04
CA GLY A 829 24.46 5.17 1.65
C GLY A 829 25.92 4.76 1.45
N GLN A 830 26.48 3.92 2.34
CA GLN A 830 27.91 3.57 2.35
C GLN A 830 28.15 2.11 1.94
N ALA A 831 29.31 1.85 1.34
CA ALA A 831 29.80 0.49 1.13
C ALA A 831 30.62 0.01 2.36
N PRO A 832 30.73 -1.31 2.59
CA PRO A 832 31.52 -1.83 3.69
C PRO A 832 33.02 -1.50 3.59
N GLU A 833 33.58 -0.98 4.69
CA GLU A 833 35.01 -0.70 4.84
C GLU A 833 35.69 -1.74 5.73
N VAL A 834 36.83 -2.25 5.26
CA VAL A 834 37.58 -3.27 6.01
C VAL A 834 38.09 -2.70 7.34
N GLY A 835 37.75 -3.41 8.42
CA GLY A 835 38.18 -3.13 9.78
C GLY A 835 37.33 -2.11 10.54
N LYS A 836 36.25 -1.58 9.95
CA LYS A 836 35.35 -0.61 10.61
C LYS A 836 33.97 -1.20 10.85
N TRP A 837 33.38 -0.86 12.00
CA TRP A 837 31.95 -1.02 12.24
C TRP A 837 31.18 0.07 11.50
N GLN A 838 30.13 -0.32 10.78
CA GLN A 838 29.21 0.56 10.08
C GLN A 838 27.78 0.10 10.33
N THR A 839 26.89 1.05 10.52
CA THR A 839 25.45 0.84 10.65
C THR A 839 24.79 0.86 9.28
N TYR A 840 23.83 -0.04 9.07
CA TYR A 840 22.97 -0.07 7.90
C TYR A 840 21.51 -0.06 8.34
N THR A 841 20.76 0.94 7.88
CA THR A 841 19.34 1.13 8.22
C THR A 841 18.47 1.09 6.97
N PHE A 842 17.43 0.24 6.95
CA PHE A 842 16.45 0.10 5.87
C PHE A 842 15.03 0.34 6.43
N PRO A 843 14.29 1.36 5.94
CA PRO A 843 12.90 1.59 6.39
C PRO A 843 11.98 0.41 6.07
N LEU A 844 11.16 -0.03 7.03
CA LEU A 844 10.17 -1.11 6.81
C LEU A 844 9.18 -0.74 5.69
N GLN A 845 8.77 0.52 5.61
CA GLN A 845 7.95 1.01 4.50
C GLN A 845 8.61 0.72 3.14
N ALA A 846 9.92 0.97 3.00
CA ALA A 846 10.61 0.73 1.72
C ALA A 846 10.67 -0.77 1.37
N LEU A 847 10.79 -1.64 2.38
CA LEU A 847 10.78 -3.08 2.19
C LEU A 847 9.39 -3.59 1.82
N TYR A 848 8.34 -3.06 2.46
CA TYR A 848 6.95 -3.34 2.11
C TYR A 848 6.61 -2.89 0.69
N ASP A 849 7.01 -1.68 0.32
CA ASP A 849 6.86 -1.13 -1.04
C ASP A 849 7.55 -2.02 -2.08
N ALA A 850 8.72 -2.58 -1.73
CA ALA A 850 9.50 -3.49 -2.57
C ALA A 850 8.95 -4.93 -2.62
N GLY A 851 7.87 -5.24 -1.88
CA GLY A 851 7.16 -6.51 -1.97
C GLY A 851 7.25 -7.42 -0.75
N LEU A 852 7.89 -7.00 0.34
CA LEU A 852 7.96 -7.80 1.58
C LEU A 852 6.60 -7.85 2.28
N ASP A 853 6.16 -9.03 2.72
CA ASP A 853 5.08 -9.14 3.71
C ASP A 853 5.66 -8.94 5.11
N ILE A 854 5.48 -7.74 5.68
CA ILE A 854 6.02 -7.40 6.99
C ILE A 854 5.28 -8.05 8.17
N SER A 855 4.14 -8.71 7.92
CA SER A 855 3.38 -9.39 8.96
C SER A 855 3.93 -10.77 9.32
N ALA A 856 4.89 -11.28 8.54
CA ALA A 856 5.39 -12.64 8.66
C ALA A 856 6.90 -12.78 8.40
N ILE A 857 7.73 -11.87 8.92
CA ILE A 857 9.19 -11.89 8.70
C ILE A 857 9.84 -13.06 9.44
N ASP A 858 10.60 -13.88 8.73
CA ASP A 858 11.23 -15.11 9.24
C ASP A 858 12.73 -15.23 8.91
N VAL A 859 13.26 -14.44 7.97
CA VAL A 859 14.68 -14.48 7.61
C VAL A 859 15.26 -13.09 7.37
N LEU A 860 16.45 -12.84 7.93
CA LEU A 860 17.31 -11.69 7.60
C LEU A 860 18.69 -12.16 7.21
N MET A 861 19.20 -11.76 6.05
CA MET A 861 20.47 -12.17 5.49
C MET A 861 21.33 -11.00 5.05
N VAL A 862 22.65 -11.16 5.20
CA VAL A 862 23.64 -10.22 4.67
C VAL A 862 24.78 -11.04 4.06
N PHE A 863 25.09 -10.84 2.78
CA PHE A 863 26.08 -11.65 2.07
C PHE A 863 26.67 -10.92 0.84
N PRO A 864 27.89 -11.26 0.39
CA PRO A 864 28.39 -10.86 -0.92
C PRO A 864 27.66 -11.59 -2.04
N SER A 865 27.57 -11.00 -3.24
CA SER A 865 26.89 -11.57 -4.42
C SER A 865 27.12 -13.07 -4.57
N TRP A 866 26.05 -13.81 -4.88
CA TRP A 866 26.04 -15.27 -4.91
C TRP A 866 27.24 -15.86 -5.69
N GLY A 867 28.00 -16.74 -5.02
CA GLY A 867 29.17 -17.39 -5.59
C GLY A 867 30.44 -16.54 -5.68
N MET A 868 30.41 -15.28 -5.22
CA MET A 868 31.58 -14.37 -5.23
C MET A 868 32.17 -14.11 -3.84
N GLY A 869 31.58 -14.69 -2.78
CA GLY A 869 31.94 -14.42 -1.38
C GLY A 869 33.17 -15.13 -0.82
N GLU A 870 33.82 -16.03 -1.58
CA GLU A 870 34.93 -16.86 -1.06
C GLU A 870 36.03 -16.01 -0.40
N GLY A 871 36.40 -16.35 0.84
CA GLY A 871 37.44 -15.66 1.61
C GLY A 871 36.96 -14.44 2.39
N ALA A 872 35.69 -14.05 2.26
CA ALA A 872 35.10 -12.99 3.06
C ALA A 872 34.90 -13.44 4.51
N VAL A 873 35.24 -12.55 5.45
CA VAL A 873 34.97 -12.72 6.88
C VAL A 873 34.38 -11.43 7.40
N TYR A 874 33.20 -11.50 8.02
CA TYR A 874 32.48 -10.34 8.54
C TYR A 874 31.75 -10.68 9.82
N ARG A 875 31.45 -9.64 10.58
CA ARG A 875 30.77 -9.68 11.88
C ARG A 875 29.54 -8.80 11.81
N ILE A 876 28.47 -9.22 12.47
CA ILE A 876 27.21 -8.47 12.58
C ILE A 876 26.79 -8.43 14.05
N ASP A 877 26.27 -7.28 14.47
CA ASP A 877 25.72 -7.04 15.81
C ASP A 877 24.56 -6.03 15.74
N ASN A 878 23.83 -5.86 16.86
CA ASN A 878 22.68 -4.94 16.98
C ASN A 878 21.65 -5.07 15.84
N VAL A 879 21.27 -6.31 15.52
CA VAL A 879 20.30 -6.60 14.45
C VAL A 879 18.90 -6.42 15.01
N GLU A 880 18.19 -5.41 14.53
CA GLU A 880 16.95 -4.93 15.11
C GLU A 880 15.90 -4.61 14.03
N ILE A 881 14.64 -4.92 14.32
CA ILE A 881 13.45 -4.43 13.62
C ILE A 881 12.66 -3.57 14.62
N VAL A 882 12.84 -2.27 14.58
CA VAL A 882 12.40 -1.35 15.65
C VAL A 882 11.79 -0.08 15.08
N SER A 883 10.93 0.62 15.85
CA SER A 883 10.56 2.00 15.51
C SER A 883 11.80 2.91 15.53
N GLN A 884 11.88 3.81 14.56
CA GLN A 884 12.91 4.84 14.40
C GLN A 884 12.86 5.89 15.51
#